data_AF-R5Q2Y3-F1
#
_entry.id   AF-R5Q2Y3-F1
#
_cell.length_a   1.000
_cell.length_b   1.000
_cell.length_c   1.000
_cell.angle_alpha   90.00
_cell.angle_beta   90.00
_cell.angle_gamma   90.00
#
_symmetry.space_group_name_H-M   'P 1'
#
loop_
_entity.id
_entity.type
_entity.pdbx_description
1 polymer ?
#
loop_
_entity_poly.entity_id
_entity_poly.type
_entity_poly.pdbx_seq_one_letter_code
_entity_poly.pdbx_strand_id
1 'polypeptide(L)'
;MAEMKKVYFGLEETPIPAGYNKNGEFETLASEDSALEFKTLRSDVEDIPVGERLYFEMMRNLPSRSVLPYFVNELSRGDSNRTDHDQQSYISGFIGAPSIGKSFAYKTLGKMTHPKGALMLNCKDVDMGSIFCETVFDTSAADAEKAGIDAKIMLGNKNPEQGLKPESIELLRNALGKAFSEEDRDGKKVYSIDWNGIQVKGDTFEEQNYQKQVVASCLTQVCQQEGIKTNNGAQSIGITTRDGIAIRVLDPNSPDYGRRLLLDEINRCKPGTMQKLYEYAAMLADPNVETCEVIGGGNRPVTLRRSAFPPTFRVNFTGNPAIEGMGSDDMDSPFISRLGNELDLMNLPDPTEKDIADRIAGKLTGVPLMQMYYAYEDDFKNDPEAFTETMMAFRKGGLTKKEQAAIPEEQLINIRNAKNTMQVAEQMSEFFAEIRQLTNPNSSLYKQSGLQLSQEYEAYLNSLEIDLRLVTKFMENASVEKPKPVTKPKLGKLMGKLGKQRESTEAKKPDMKERLATRGDRLEEYIEGWMERIFMPGHGETLGIQHDEMKEMYDIAKKIAANHGIGEPILVEGKISGAKRIKDLYNADVSMLPDKQTDVIRNELADLLEKKHGIKLENPEEALPTFAINAALARVKEAANKEPENAQVRSIHVLNDNADTVADTPIVEAVLTDASVAEMPEPKDLAPHDTFMGALAIPVLSDANIKALWNHSLSAMEALDPDDETVKIAENRSETGIGLTTLLTNDKGEAVVTHVLTDAPNKRTVIISEDVDKKVQDMFARNGITYIDRKDPKAADKINKEIEFMTVSRPNPQEVMECMQGALMLRDASAGDTLGEALAASSAETVHNPIFVSHVERPPVIAKEMLTPTRKAEKAAETNASPSASVSFAKPREVMSYAATMRAKKTR
;
A
#
# COMPACT_ATOMS: atom_id res chain seq x y z
N MET A 1 32.38 7.71 19.25
CA MET A 1 31.81 6.36 19.07
C MET A 1 30.30 6.46 19.19
N ALA A 2 29.54 5.71 18.39
CA ALA A 2 28.08 5.69 18.52
C ALA A 2 27.70 5.10 19.88
N GLU A 3 26.82 5.77 20.61
CA GLU A 3 26.33 5.30 21.91
C GLU A 3 25.39 4.11 21.70
N MET A 4 25.61 3.03 22.45
CA MET A 4 24.73 1.86 22.41
C MET A 4 23.45 2.16 23.18
N LYS A 5 22.31 1.97 22.53
CA LYS A 5 20.98 2.12 23.12
C LYS A 5 20.29 0.78 23.24
N LYS A 6 19.49 0.64 24.30
CA LYS A 6 18.56 -0.48 24.50
C LYS A 6 17.15 -0.03 24.17
N VAL A 7 16.43 -0.86 23.43
CA VAL A 7 15.02 -0.65 23.07
C VAL A 7 14.27 -1.93 23.41
N TYR A 8 13.01 -1.79 23.81
CA TYR A 8 12.13 -2.92 24.10
C TYR A 8 11.05 -3.00 23.03
N PHE A 9 10.77 -4.22 22.56
CA PHE A 9 9.66 -4.52 21.67
C PHE A 9 8.81 -5.63 22.28
N GLY A 10 7.57 -5.81 21.84
CA GLY A 10 6.67 -6.84 22.36
C GLY A 10 5.96 -6.40 23.64
N LEU A 11 5.94 -5.09 23.90
CA LEU A 11 5.10 -4.44 24.89
C LEU A 11 3.71 -4.19 24.31
N GLU A 12 2.75 -3.82 25.15
CA GLU A 12 1.38 -3.48 24.72
C GLU A 12 1.38 -2.33 23.69
N GLU A 13 2.29 -1.37 23.83
CA GLU A 13 2.42 -0.23 22.90
C GLU A 13 3.26 -0.54 21.65
N THR A 14 4.01 -1.65 21.65
CA THR A 14 4.90 -2.05 20.54
C THR A 14 4.79 -3.56 20.25
N PRO A 15 3.59 -4.06 19.96
CA PRO A 15 3.34 -5.49 19.83
C PRO A 15 4.10 -6.09 18.63
N ILE A 16 4.62 -7.31 18.77
CA ILE A 16 5.33 -8.00 17.69
C ILE A 16 4.52 -9.22 17.24
N PRO A 17 4.13 -9.29 15.96
CA PRO A 17 3.62 -10.52 15.37
C PRO A 17 4.64 -11.67 15.48
N ALA A 18 4.27 -12.79 16.10
CA ALA A 18 5.13 -13.96 16.28
C ALA A 18 4.85 -15.09 15.26
N GLY A 19 3.71 -15.04 14.57
CA GLY A 19 3.28 -16.05 13.59
C GLY A 19 2.27 -17.03 14.18
N TYR A 20 1.99 -18.12 13.48
CA TYR A 20 1.01 -19.11 13.95
C TYR A 20 1.64 -20.11 14.91
N ASN A 21 0.93 -20.41 16.00
CA ASN A 21 1.31 -21.43 16.96
C ASN A 21 0.94 -22.84 16.47
N LYS A 22 1.26 -23.86 17.28
CA LYS A 22 0.98 -25.28 16.94
C LYS A 22 -0.51 -25.60 16.80
N ASN A 23 -1.39 -24.76 17.35
CA ASN A 23 -2.84 -24.89 17.25
C ASN A 23 -3.40 -24.16 16.03
N GLY A 24 -2.56 -23.45 15.27
CA GLY A 24 -2.96 -22.65 14.11
C GLY A 24 -3.51 -21.26 14.47
N GLU A 25 -3.35 -20.81 15.72
CA GLU A 25 -3.74 -19.47 16.17
C GLU A 25 -2.58 -18.50 15.97
N PHE A 26 -2.87 -17.26 15.58
CA PHE A 26 -1.83 -16.25 15.39
C PHE A 26 -1.40 -15.67 16.75
N GLU A 27 -0.10 -15.75 17.06
CA GLU A 27 0.48 -15.23 18.29
C GLU A 27 1.11 -13.85 18.08
N THR A 28 0.98 -13.00 19.10
CA THR A 28 1.59 -11.68 19.18
C THR A 28 2.24 -11.52 20.56
N LEU A 29 3.47 -11.02 20.59
CA LEU A 29 4.13 -10.58 21.82
C LEU A 29 3.62 -9.17 22.16
N ALA A 30 2.92 -8.99 23.28
CA ALA A 30 2.26 -7.72 23.63
C ALA A 30 2.15 -7.49 25.15
N SER A 31 3.11 -7.97 25.93
CA SER A 31 3.14 -7.87 27.39
C SER A 31 4.55 -7.66 27.92
N GLU A 32 4.69 -7.08 29.12
CA GLU A 32 5.99 -6.89 29.78
C GLU A 32 6.76 -8.21 29.92
N ASP A 33 6.09 -9.31 30.27
CA ASP A 33 6.69 -10.65 30.40
C ASP A 33 7.17 -11.22 29.06
N SER A 34 6.54 -10.80 27.96
CA SER A 34 6.87 -11.23 26.60
C SER A 34 7.82 -10.30 25.86
N ALA A 35 8.18 -9.15 26.45
CA ALA A 35 9.00 -8.14 25.80
C ALA A 35 10.41 -8.66 25.52
N LEU A 36 11.01 -8.13 24.45
CA LEU A 36 12.35 -8.45 23.97
C LEU A 36 13.24 -7.22 24.08
N GLU A 37 14.39 -7.36 24.73
CA GLU A 37 15.45 -6.34 24.67
C GLU A 37 16.19 -6.42 23.33
N PHE A 38 16.27 -5.28 22.64
CA PHE A 38 17.05 -5.13 21.41
C PHE A 38 18.11 -4.03 21.57
N LYS A 39 19.37 -4.38 21.26
CA LYS A 39 20.52 -3.47 21.33
C LYS A 39 20.82 -2.85 19.97
N THR A 40 21.01 -1.54 19.93
CA THR A 40 21.26 -0.79 18.69
C THR A 40 22.36 0.26 18.86
N LEU A 41 23.09 0.53 17.77
CA LEU A 41 24.01 1.66 17.63
C LEU A 41 23.35 2.86 16.93
N ARG A 42 22.03 2.82 16.73
CA ARG A 42 21.26 3.95 16.21
C ARG A 42 20.94 4.95 17.31
N SER A 43 20.78 6.19 16.87
CA SER A 43 20.39 7.32 17.71
C SER A 43 19.04 7.88 17.26
N ASP A 44 18.51 8.82 18.04
CA ASP A 44 17.28 9.53 17.70
C ASP A 44 17.53 10.39 16.45
N VAL A 45 16.49 10.64 15.66
CA VAL A 45 16.58 11.44 14.44
C VAL A 45 15.53 12.52 14.49
N GLU A 46 15.96 13.78 14.47
CA GLU A 46 15.07 14.92 14.73
C GLU A 46 14.33 14.73 16.07
N ASP A 47 13.00 14.86 16.07
CA ASP A 47 12.15 14.67 17.25
C ASP A 47 11.67 13.21 17.41
N ILE A 48 12.18 12.26 16.61
CA ILE A 48 11.72 10.86 16.59
C ILE A 48 12.62 9.99 17.47
N PRO A 49 12.10 9.41 18.56
CA PRO A 49 12.84 8.49 19.41
C PRO A 49 13.33 7.25 18.63
N VAL A 50 14.52 6.75 18.94
CA VAL A 50 15.09 5.56 18.29
C VAL A 50 14.15 4.35 18.41
N GLY A 51 13.47 4.18 19.55
CA GLY A 51 12.61 3.02 19.78
C GLY A 51 11.41 3.01 18.83
N GLU A 52 10.73 4.15 18.71
CA GLU A 52 9.65 4.35 17.74
C GLU A 52 10.15 4.11 16.31
N ARG A 53 11.29 4.70 15.94
CA ARG A 53 11.88 4.53 14.61
C ARG A 53 12.16 3.07 14.28
N LEU A 54 12.71 2.31 15.23
CA LEU A 54 13.04 0.91 15.04
C LEU A 54 11.80 0.01 14.97
N TYR A 55 10.80 0.27 15.82
CA TYR A 55 9.55 -0.48 15.80
C TYR A 55 8.88 -0.37 14.42
N PHE A 56 8.68 0.84 13.92
CA PHE A 56 8.07 1.02 12.60
C PHE A 56 8.97 0.53 11.46
N GLU A 57 10.30 0.55 11.60
CA GLU A 57 11.21 -0.07 10.62
C GLU A 57 11.02 -1.59 10.56
N MET A 58 10.85 -2.25 11.71
CA MET A 58 10.52 -3.66 11.78
C MET A 58 9.15 -3.93 11.16
N MET A 59 8.11 -3.17 11.53
CA MET A 59 6.76 -3.37 11.03
C MET A 59 6.67 -3.22 9.51
N ARG A 60 7.37 -2.25 8.89
CA ARG A 60 7.42 -2.14 7.42
C ARG A 60 8.12 -3.31 6.72
N ASN A 61 9.03 -3.98 7.43
CA ASN A 61 9.92 -5.00 6.85
C ASN A 61 9.74 -6.37 7.51
N LEU A 62 8.54 -6.69 8.01
CA LEU A 62 8.24 -8.02 8.50
C LEU A 62 8.43 -9.05 7.37
N PRO A 63 9.08 -10.19 7.67
CA PRO A 63 9.15 -11.28 6.71
C PRO A 63 7.75 -11.90 6.49
N SER A 64 7.65 -12.81 5.51
CA SER A 64 6.40 -13.53 5.25
C SER A 64 6.06 -14.47 6.42
N ARG A 65 4.79 -14.87 6.52
CA ARG A 65 4.28 -15.66 7.65
C ARG A 65 5.09 -16.92 7.94
N SER A 66 5.63 -17.62 6.95
CA SER A 66 6.43 -18.83 7.18
C SER A 66 7.84 -18.56 7.73
N VAL A 67 8.36 -17.35 7.55
CA VAL A 67 9.70 -16.95 8.01
C VAL A 67 9.63 -16.15 9.33
N LEU A 68 8.47 -15.59 9.66
CA LEU A 68 8.25 -14.77 10.84
C LEU A 68 8.66 -15.44 12.17
N PRO A 69 8.32 -16.72 12.45
CA PRO A 69 8.76 -17.38 13.69
C PRO A 69 10.28 -17.44 13.83
N TYR A 70 11.00 -17.67 12.72
CA TYR A 70 12.46 -17.72 12.69
C TYR A 70 13.09 -16.34 12.91
N PHE A 71 12.46 -15.29 12.38
CA PHE A 71 12.88 -13.91 12.62
C PHE A 71 12.71 -13.51 14.09
N VAL A 72 11.58 -13.88 14.72
CA VAL A 72 11.34 -13.61 16.15
C VAL A 72 12.26 -14.44 17.05
N ASN A 73 12.60 -15.67 16.66
CA ASN A 73 13.62 -16.47 17.34
C ASN A 73 14.99 -15.76 17.30
N GLU A 74 15.42 -15.27 16.14
CA GLU A 74 16.68 -14.52 16.01
C GLU A 74 16.68 -13.19 16.82
N LEU A 75 15.54 -12.51 16.93
CA LEU A 75 15.38 -11.37 17.85
C LEU A 75 15.57 -11.79 19.31
N SER A 76 14.93 -12.89 19.72
CA SER A 76 15.00 -13.42 21.09
C SER A 76 16.41 -13.87 21.49
N ARG A 77 17.21 -14.36 20.54
CA ARG A 77 18.63 -14.69 20.78
C ARG A 77 19.48 -13.44 21.08
N GLY A 78 19.08 -12.28 20.58
CA GLY A 78 19.75 -11.01 20.87
C GLY A 78 19.42 -10.43 22.25
N ASP A 79 18.40 -10.98 22.91
CA ASP A 79 17.91 -10.50 24.20
C ASP A 79 18.74 -11.10 25.35
N SER A 80 19.41 -10.22 26.10
CA SER A 80 20.19 -10.61 27.28
C SER A 80 19.37 -11.07 28.48
N ASN A 81 18.05 -10.86 28.49
CA ASN A 81 17.18 -11.40 29.53
C ASN A 81 16.83 -12.87 29.28
N ARG A 82 16.97 -13.34 28.04
CA ARG A 82 16.59 -14.71 27.61
C ARG A 82 17.79 -15.58 27.25
N THR A 83 18.92 -14.96 26.92
CA THR A 83 20.15 -15.66 26.54
C THR A 83 21.25 -15.29 27.53
N ASP A 84 21.82 -16.30 28.19
CA ASP A 84 23.02 -16.11 29.00
C ASP A 84 24.18 -15.65 28.10
N HIS A 85 24.76 -14.49 28.42
CA HIS A 85 25.82 -13.87 27.64
C HIS A 85 27.04 -14.78 27.48
N ASP A 86 27.36 -15.55 28.52
CA ASP A 86 28.53 -16.43 28.52
C ASP A 86 28.28 -17.72 27.73
N GLN A 87 27.03 -18.02 27.38
CA GLN A 87 26.60 -19.18 26.57
C GLN A 87 26.13 -18.76 25.17
N GLN A 88 26.14 -17.47 24.83
CA GLN A 88 25.50 -16.93 23.63
C GLN A 88 26.24 -17.29 22.33
N SER A 89 25.62 -18.03 21.42
CA SER A 89 26.18 -18.15 20.06
C SER A 89 26.02 -16.83 19.26
N TYR A 90 27.13 -16.39 18.66
CA TYR A 90 27.22 -15.18 17.83
C TYR A 90 27.00 -15.46 16.34
N ILE A 91 26.71 -16.70 15.97
CA ILE A 91 26.47 -17.11 14.59
C ILE A 91 25.08 -17.73 14.43
N SER A 92 24.39 -17.44 13.33
CA SER A 92 23.15 -18.12 12.94
C SER A 92 22.95 -18.15 11.43
N GLY A 93 22.34 -19.23 10.93
CA GLY A 93 22.18 -19.48 9.50
C GLY A 93 20.76 -19.86 9.12
N PHE A 94 20.28 -19.34 7.98
CA PHE A 94 19.04 -19.81 7.35
C PHE A 94 19.37 -20.60 6.07
N ILE A 95 18.87 -21.83 5.99
CA ILE A 95 18.88 -22.66 4.77
C ILE A 95 17.45 -22.84 4.30
N GLY A 96 17.19 -22.68 3.01
CA GLY A 96 15.85 -22.88 2.47
C GLY A 96 15.79 -22.47 1.01
N ALA A 97 14.60 -22.59 0.40
CA ALA A 97 14.42 -22.28 -1.01
C ALA A 97 14.94 -20.87 -1.40
N PRO A 98 15.35 -20.68 -2.67
CA PRO A 98 15.59 -19.35 -3.20
C PRO A 98 14.39 -18.43 -2.93
N SER A 99 14.67 -17.15 -2.71
CA SER A 99 13.63 -16.11 -2.69
C SER A 99 12.66 -16.10 -1.51
N ILE A 100 12.72 -17.06 -0.58
CA ILE A 100 11.87 -17.09 0.63
C ILE A 100 12.10 -15.93 1.61
N GLY A 101 13.16 -15.14 1.43
CA GLY A 101 13.41 -13.93 2.23
C GLY A 101 14.49 -14.07 3.30
N LYS A 102 15.34 -15.11 3.23
CA LYS A 102 16.49 -15.32 4.12
C LYS A 102 17.34 -14.06 4.34
N SER A 103 17.91 -13.53 3.25
CA SER A 103 18.77 -12.35 3.30
C SER A 103 17.98 -11.08 3.63
N PHE A 104 16.67 -11.04 3.32
CA PHE A 104 15.81 -9.92 3.66
C PHE A 104 15.64 -9.80 5.18
N ALA A 105 15.34 -10.91 5.87
CA ALA A 105 15.23 -10.97 7.33
C ALA A 105 16.49 -10.45 8.03
N TYR A 106 17.67 -10.96 7.66
CA TYR A 106 18.94 -10.52 8.25
C TYR A 106 19.31 -9.07 7.89
N LYS A 107 18.96 -8.60 6.69
CA LYS A 107 19.14 -7.18 6.31
C LYS A 107 18.26 -6.26 7.17
N THR A 108 17.03 -6.66 7.49
CA THR A 108 16.16 -5.92 8.41
C THR A 108 16.80 -5.80 9.79
N LEU A 109 17.29 -6.90 10.36
CA LEU A 109 18.01 -6.86 11.65
C LEU A 109 19.26 -5.99 11.59
N GLY A 110 20.02 -6.07 10.50
CA GLY A 110 21.16 -5.20 10.26
C GLY A 110 20.79 -3.72 10.25
N LYS A 111 19.71 -3.35 9.53
CA LYS A 111 19.17 -1.98 9.50
C LYS A 111 18.77 -1.53 10.90
N MET A 112 18.13 -2.37 11.69
CA MET A 112 17.75 -2.02 13.07
C MET A 112 18.96 -1.87 14.00
N THR A 113 20.01 -2.66 13.77
CA THR A 113 21.21 -2.69 14.63
C THR A 113 22.12 -1.48 14.40
N HIS A 114 22.34 -1.07 13.15
CA HIS A 114 23.33 -0.05 12.80
C HIS A 114 22.79 0.93 11.73
N PRO A 115 23.14 2.23 11.75
CA PRO A 115 22.68 3.20 10.75
C PRO A 115 23.04 2.80 9.30
N LYS A 116 24.19 2.16 9.10
CA LYS A 116 24.63 1.63 7.78
C LYS A 116 24.08 0.24 7.42
N GLY A 117 23.24 -0.36 8.26
CA GLY A 117 22.76 -1.73 8.05
C GLY A 117 23.82 -2.81 8.29
N ALA A 118 23.50 -4.06 7.92
CA ALA A 118 24.45 -5.17 7.95
C ALA A 118 25.59 -4.97 6.93
N LEU A 119 26.78 -5.45 7.24
CA LEU A 119 27.90 -5.54 6.31
C LEU A 119 27.84 -6.91 5.62
N MET A 120 27.60 -6.92 4.31
CA MET A 120 27.26 -8.13 3.56
C MET A 120 28.40 -8.58 2.64
N LEU A 121 28.66 -9.88 2.61
CA LEU A 121 29.48 -10.56 1.60
C LEU A 121 28.58 -11.51 0.81
N ASN A 122 28.54 -11.37 -0.51
CA ASN A 122 27.99 -12.42 -1.37
C ASN A 122 29.09 -13.45 -1.57
N CYS A 123 28.89 -14.66 -1.04
CA CYS A 123 29.90 -15.69 -1.00
C CYS A 123 30.03 -16.47 -2.31
N LYS A 124 29.18 -16.23 -3.31
CA LYS A 124 29.23 -16.97 -4.58
C LYS A 124 30.59 -16.83 -5.27
N ASP A 125 31.26 -17.96 -5.49
CA ASP A 125 32.59 -18.08 -6.12
C ASP A 125 33.70 -17.28 -5.39
N VAL A 126 33.48 -16.90 -4.13
CA VAL A 126 34.43 -16.12 -3.33
C VAL A 126 35.33 -17.05 -2.52
N ASP A 127 36.62 -16.73 -2.43
CA ASP A 127 37.52 -17.34 -1.44
C ASP A 127 37.15 -16.85 -0.03
N MET A 128 36.70 -17.77 0.82
CA MET A 128 36.25 -17.42 2.17
C MET A 128 37.33 -16.80 3.07
N GLY A 129 38.62 -16.90 2.73
CA GLY A 129 39.68 -16.17 3.42
C GLY A 129 39.58 -14.65 3.27
N SER A 130 38.91 -14.17 2.21
CA SER A 130 38.70 -12.73 1.97
C SER A 130 37.90 -12.03 3.08
N ILE A 131 37.17 -12.79 3.90
CA ILE A 131 36.45 -12.26 5.07
C ILE A 131 37.41 -11.64 6.10
N PHE A 132 38.66 -12.12 6.18
CA PHE A 132 39.67 -11.64 7.12
C PHE A 132 40.63 -10.65 6.48
N CYS A 133 40.97 -10.85 5.20
CA CYS A 133 41.91 -10.02 4.48
C CYS A 133 41.49 -9.91 3.01
N GLU A 134 41.20 -8.70 2.55
CA GLU A 134 40.81 -8.46 1.16
C GLU A 134 41.88 -7.68 0.41
N THR A 135 42.07 -8.05 -0.85
CA THR A 135 42.98 -7.36 -1.77
C THR A 135 42.24 -6.18 -2.39
N VAL A 136 42.80 -4.98 -2.20
CA VAL A 136 42.23 -3.73 -2.69
C VAL A 136 43.25 -2.95 -3.50
N PHE A 137 42.75 -2.04 -4.33
CA PHE A 137 43.62 -1.08 -4.98
C PHE A 137 44.08 -0.02 -3.98
N ASP A 138 45.39 0.13 -3.83
CA ASP A 138 45.98 1.21 -3.05
C ASP A 138 45.92 2.50 -3.87
N THR A 139 45.01 3.39 -3.52
CA THR A 139 44.81 4.65 -4.23
C THR A 139 45.40 5.84 -3.48
N SER A 140 46.17 5.64 -2.41
CA SER A 140 46.73 6.73 -1.57
C SER A 140 47.65 7.67 -2.33
N ALA A 141 48.26 7.20 -3.42
CA ALA A 141 49.08 8.02 -4.31
C ALA A 141 48.25 8.89 -5.30
N ALA A 142 46.92 8.71 -5.36
CA ALA A 142 46.00 9.39 -6.29
C ALA A 142 45.12 10.47 -5.63
N ASP A 143 45.47 10.96 -4.44
CA ASP A 143 44.56 11.81 -3.65
C ASP A 143 44.22 13.15 -4.33
N ALA A 144 45.11 13.71 -5.14
CA ALA A 144 44.85 14.92 -5.92
C ALA A 144 43.86 14.66 -7.07
N GLU A 145 44.02 13.52 -7.75
CA GLU A 145 43.15 13.04 -8.81
C GLU A 145 41.74 12.74 -8.27
N LYS A 146 41.64 12.02 -7.14
CA LYS A 146 40.37 11.74 -6.46
C LYS A 146 39.66 13.02 -6.04
N ALA A 147 40.37 13.92 -5.35
CA ALA A 147 39.78 15.17 -4.89
C ALA A 147 39.28 16.03 -6.06
N GLY A 148 39.98 16.03 -7.19
CA GLY A 148 39.54 16.70 -8.41
C GLY A 148 38.29 16.09 -9.03
N ILE A 149 38.22 14.75 -9.10
CA ILE A 149 37.05 14.03 -9.62
C ILE A 149 35.85 14.22 -8.70
N ASP A 150 36.04 14.07 -7.39
CA ASP A 150 34.98 14.26 -6.38
C ASP A 150 34.49 15.72 -6.38
N ALA A 151 35.38 16.70 -6.52
CA ALA A 151 34.97 18.10 -6.62
C ALA A 151 34.10 18.36 -7.85
N LYS A 152 34.46 17.78 -9.01
CA LYS A 152 33.64 17.85 -10.24
C LYS A 152 32.31 17.13 -10.09
N ILE A 153 32.28 15.96 -9.44
CA ILE A 153 31.04 15.25 -9.12
C ILE A 153 30.15 16.10 -8.20
N MET A 154 30.71 16.67 -7.13
CA MET A 154 29.96 17.53 -6.20
C MET A 154 29.42 18.78 -6.90
N LEU A 155 30.17 19.38 -7.82
CA LEU A 155 29.72 20.50 -8.64
C LEU A 155 28.61 20.07 -9.60
N GLY A 156 28.77 18.94 -10.29
CA GLY A 156 27.76 18.35 -11.20
C GLY A 156 26.44 18.00 -10.51
N ASN A 157 26.52 17.48 -9.29
CA ASN A 157 25.36 17.17 -8.47
C ASN A 157 24.58 18.43 -8.04
N LYS A 158 25.21 19.61 -8.03
CA LYS A 158 24.56 20.91 -7.78
C LYS A 158 24.11 21.59 -9.08
N ASN A 159 24.95 21.55 -10.12
CA ASN A 159 24.70 22.11 -11.44
C ASN A 159 25.27 21.16 -12.53
N PRO A 160 24.42 20.49 -13.32
CA PRO A 160 24.86 19.53 -14.33
C PRO A 160 25.88 20.07 -15.35
N GLU A 161 25.83 21.36 -15.68
CA GLU A 161 26.75 21.98 -16.64
C GLU A 161 28.19 22.15 -16.10
N GLN A 162 28.37 22.06 -14.78
CA GLN A 162 29.65 22.22 -14.09
C GLN A 162 30.24 20.87 -13.64
N GLY A 163 29.55 19.78 -13.96
CA GLY A 163 29.92 18.41 -13.59
C GLY A 163 31.01 17.79 -14.47
N LEU A 164 31.18 16.48 -14.28
CA LEU A 164 31.92 15.64 -15.21
C LEU A 164 31.19 15.56 -16.55
N LYS A 165 31.93 15.48 -17.65
CA LYS A 165 31.40 15.21 -18.99
C LYS A 165 30.78 13.80 -19.04
N PRO A 166 29.75 13.57 -19.87
CA PRO A 166 29.10 12.27 -20.02
C PRO A 166 30.07 11.12 -20.31
N GLU A 167 31.09 11.37 -21.13
CA GLU A 167 32.11 10.37 -21.49
C GLU A 167 32.99 9.98 -20.30
N SER A 168 33.32 10.95 -19.44
CA SER A 168 34.07 10.70 -18.19
C SER A 168 33.23 9.92 -17.19
N ILE A 169 31.93 10.18 -17.11
CA ILE A 169 30.98 9.41 -16.27
C ILE A 169 30.89 7.96 -16.76
N GLU A 170 30.81 7.73 -18.06
CA GLU A 170 30.76 6.39 -18.64
C GLU A 170 32.07 5.60 -18.40
N LEU A 171 33.21 6.25 -18.57
CA LEU A 171 34.52 5.67 -18.25
C LEU A 171 34.62 5.23 -16.79
N LEU A 172 34.25 6.10 -15.85
CA LEU A 172 34.27 5.80 -14.41
C LEU A 172 33.30 4.67 -14.05
N ARG A 173 32.08 4.71 -14.60
CA ARG A 173 31.08 3.65 -14.40
C ARG A 173 31.61 2.29 -14.84
N ASN A 174 32.21 2.22 -16.02
CA ASN A 174 32.70 0.97 -16.58
C ASN A 174 33.93 0.43 -15.84
N ALA A 175 34.85 1.31 -15.43
CA ALA A 175 36.09 0.90 -14.76
C ALA A 175 35.89 0.58 -13.27
N LEU A 176 35.07 1.36 -12.55
CA LEU A 176 34.90 1.24 -11.09
C LEU A 176 33.75 0.31 -10.69
N GLY A 177 32.82 0.03 -11.61
CA GLY A 177 31.70 -0.87 -11.36
C GLY A 177 30.86 -0.43 -10.15
N LYS A 178 30.69 -1.33 -9.18
CA LYS A 178 29.85 -1.07 -7.97
C LYS A 178 30.38 0.06 -7.07
N ALA A 179 31.64 0.44 -7.19
CA ALA A 179 32.19 1.59 -6.46
C ALA A 179 31.68 2.92 -7.04
N PHE A 180 31.20 2.95 -8.28
CA PHE A 180 30.54 4.11 -8.88
C PHE A 180 29.02 3.98 -8.70
N SER A 181 28.42 4.93 -8.00
CA SER A 181 26.97 4.95 -7.75
C SER A 181 26.32 6.06 -8.55
N GLU A 182 25.16 5.75 -9.11
CA GLU A 182 24.25 6.69 -9.76
C GLU A 182 22.88 6.54 -9.10
N GLU A 183 22.39 7.63 -8.52
CA GLU A 183 21.06 7.70 -7.93
C GLU A 183 20.24 8.76 -8.68
N ASP A 184 19.00 8.43 -9.03
CA ASP A 184 18.05 9.42 -9.51
C ASP A 184 17.40 10.10 -8.31
N ARG A 185 17.70 11.39 -8.12
CA ARG A 185 17.14 12.22 -7.06
C ARG A 185 16.44 13.42 -7.69
N ASP A 186 15.13 13.50 -7.50
CA ASP A 186 14.29 14.60 -8.02
C ASP A 186 14.39 14.78 -9.55
N GLY A 187 14.49 13.66 -10.29
CA GLY A 187 14.65 13.66 -11.75
C GLY A 187 16.04 14.11 -12.23
N LYS A 188 17.01 14.24 -11.31
CA LYS A 188 18.41 14.54 -11.59
C LYS A 188 19.29 13.37 -11.17
N LYS A 189 20.25 13.03 -12.02
CA LYS A 189 21.25 12.01 -11.73
C LYS A 189 22.30 12.58 -10.77
N VAL A 190 22.44 11.95 -9.62
CA VAL A 190 23.45 12.23 -8.61
C VAL A 190 24.50 11.13 -8.67
N TYR A 191 25.76 11.51 -8.81
CA TYR A 191 26.89 10.58 -8.89
C TYR A 191 27.69 10.58 -7.58
N SER A 192 28.28 9.45 -7.22
CA SER A 192 29.28 9.35 -6.15
C SER A 192 30.21 8.17 -6.36
N ILE A 193 31.43 8.28 -5.83
CA ILE A 193 32.42 7.19 -5.86
C ILE A 193 32.74 6.76 -4.44
N ASP A 194 32.57 5.47 -4.14
CA ASP A 194 33.16 4.84 -2.96
C ASP A 194 34.59 4.40 -3.29
N TRP A 195 35.56 5.29 -3.04
CA TRP A 195 36.98 4.99 -3.27
C TRP A 195 37.48 3.79 -2.46
N ASN A 196 36.83 3.46 -1.35
CA ASN A 196 37.13 2.29 -0.54
C ASN A 196 36.42 1.02 -1.06
N GLY A 197 35.46 1.15 -1.97
CA GLY A 197 34.72 0.06 -2.59
C GLY A 197 35.40 -0.54 -3.83
N ILE A 198 36.54 0.01 -4.25
CA ILE A 198 37.26 -0.46 -5.44
C ILE A 198 38.04 -1.76 -5.11
N GLN A 199 37.44 -2.90 -5.44
CA GLN A 199 38.04 -4.23 -5.24
C GLN A 199 38.84 -4.67 -6.47
N VAL A 200 39.95 -5.38 -6.22
CA VAL A 200 40.71 -6.07 -7.28
C VAL A 200 39.94 -7.32 -7.69
N LYS A 201 39.70 -7.53 -8.99
CA LYS A 201 39.15 -8.79 -9.50
C LYS A 201 40.21 -9.53 -10.33
N GLY A 202 40.06 -10.85 -10.41
CA GLY A 202 41.02 -11.76 -11.04
C GLY A 202 41.61 -12.74 -10.02
N ASP A 203 41.74 -14.00 -10.42
CA ASP A 203 42.28 -15.09 -9.61
C ASP A 203 43.82 -15.15 -9.71
N THR A 204 44.39 -14.54 -10.74
CA THR A 204 45.85 -14.52 -10.99
C THR A 204 46.45 -13.14 -10.81
N PHE A 205 47.74 -13.08 -10.46
CA PHE A 205 48.49 -11.83 -10.37
C PHE A 205 48.48 -11.05 -11.69
N GLU A 206 48.42 -11.74 -12.83
CA GLU A 206 48.37 -11.14 -14.17
C GLU A 206 47.03 -10.44 -14.42
N GLU A 207 45.91 -11.10 -14.09
CA GLU A 207 44.56 -10.50 -14.19
C GLU A 207 44.40 -9.31 -13.24
N GLN A 208 44.90 -9.44 -12.01
CA GLN A 208 44.85 -8.38 -11.01
C GLN A 208 45.68 -7.15 -11.45
N ASN A 209 46.86 -7.37 -12.03
CA ASN A 209 47.66 -6.29 -12.61
C ASN A 209 47.03 -5.69 -13.87
N TYR A 210 46.36 -6.49 -14.69
CA TYR A 210 45.61 -5.96 -15.83
C TYR A 210 44.50 -5.03 -15.36
N GLN A 211 43.72 -5.43 -14.35
CA GLN A 211 42.68 -4.56 -13.78
C GLN A 211 43.25 -3.31 -13.14
N LYS A 212 44.37 -3.42 -12.44
CA LYS A 212 45.14 -2.27 -11.92
C LYS A 212 45.43 -1.25 -13.02
N GLN A 213 45.93 -1.73 -14.17
CA GLN A 213 46.24 -0.88 -15.32
C GLN A 213 44.99 -0.25 -15.93
N VAL A 214 43.88 -1.00 -16.03
CA VAL A 214 42.59 -0.49 -16.54
C VAL A 214 42.06 0.65 -15.66
N VAL A 215 42.02 0.47 -14.33
CA VAL A 215 41.54 1.50 -13.40
C VAL A 215 42.46 2.71 -13.42
N ALA A 216 43.79 2.51 -13.38
CA ALA A 216 44.76 3.61 -13.43
C ALA A 216 44.69 4.41 -14.74
N SER A 217 44.52 3.72 -15.88
CA SER A 217 44.37 4.36 -17.19
C SER A 217 43.06 5.14 -17.27
N CYS A 218 41.97 4.60 -16.74
CA CYS A 218 40.68 5.29 -16.66
C CYS A 218 40.77 6.59 -15.86
N LEU A 219 41.33 6.57 -14.64
CA LEU A 219 41.45 7.77 -13.82
C LEU A 219 42.32 8.83 -14.50
N THR A 220 43.42 8.41 -15.13
CA THR A 220 44.30 9.31 -15.90
C THR A 220 43.56 9.96 -17.06
N GLN A 221 42.78 9.18 -17.81
CA GLN A 221 42.00 9.66 -18.95
C GLN A 221 40.91 10.65 -18.53
N VAL A 222 40.20 10.36 -17.43
CA VAL A 222 39.18 11.25 -16.86
C VAL A 222 39.81 12.57 -16.41
N CYS A 223 40.93 12.53 -15.69
CA CYS A 223 41.61 13.75 -15.26
C CYS A 223 42.04 14.63 -16.44
N GLN A 224 42.54 14.02 -17.52
CA GLN A 224 42.88 14.73 -18.75
C GLN A 224 41.66 15.36 -19.45
N GLN A 225 40.55 14.62 -19.56
CA GLN A 225 39.31 15.12 -20.19
C GLN A 225 38.68 16.28 -19.41
N GLU A 226 38.84 16.27 -18.09
CA GLU A 226 38.23 17.23 -17.16
C GLU A 226 39.13 18.42 -16.81
N GLY A 227 40.40 18.41 -17.26
CA GLY A 227 41.39 19.44 -16.93
C GLY A 227 41.82 19.42 -15.46
N ILE A 228 41.74 18.27 -14.80
CA ILE A 228 42.18 18.08 -13.41
C ILE A 228 43.70 17.90 -13.41
N LYS A 229 44.41 18.69 -12.59
CA LYS A 229 45.87 18.61 -12.48
C LYS A 229 46.29 17.30 -11.80
N THR A 230 47.09 16.50 -12.50
CA THR A 230 47.70 15.26 -11.98
C THR A 230 49.10 15.53 -11.44
N ASN A 231 49.52 14.76 -10.43
CA ASN A 231 50.92 14.78 -9.99
C ASN A 231 51.75 13.91 -10.95
N ASN A 232 52.45 14.53 -11.90
CA ASN A 232 53.21 13.89 -12.98
C ASN A 232 54.39 13.01 -12.51
N GLY A 233 54.19 11.86 -11.83
CA GLY A 233 55.36 11.08 -11.41
C GLY A 233 55.27 9.68 -10.80
N ALA A 234 54.12 9.08 -10.48
CA ALA A 234 54.10 7.69 -10.00
C ALA A 234 52.82 6.97 -10.41
N GLN A 235 52.87 5.67 -10.70
CA GLN A 235 51.66 4.86 -10.90
C GLN A 235 50.73 5.07 -9.70
N SER A 236 49.61 5.76 -9.93
CA SER A 236 48.76 6.35 -8.88
C SER A 236 47.88 5.32 -8.17
N ILE A 237 47.92 4.06 -8.61
CA ILE A 237 47.16 2.95 -8.01
C ILE A 237 48.10 1.76 -7.81
N GLY A 238 48.27 1.28 -6.57
CA GLY A 238 48.94 0.04 -6.18
C GLY A 238 47.95 -1.11 -5.94
N ILE A 239 48.45 -2.30 -5.61
CA ILE A 239 47.63 -3.37 -5.00
C ILE A 239 48.14 -3.55 -3.58
N THR A 240 47.24 -3.48 -2.61
CA THR A 240 47.55 -3.71 -1.21
C THR A 240 46.50 -4.63 -0.60
N THR A 241 46.75 -5.14 0.60
CA THR A 241 45.77 -5.89 1.36
C THR A 241 45.30 -5.07 2.55
N ARG A 242 44.01 -5.12 2.83
CA ARG A 242 43.41 -4.49 4.01
C ARG A 242 42.63 -5.50 4.82
N ASP A 243 42.28 -5.09 6.03
CA ASP A 243 41.42 -5.89 6.90
C ASP A 243 40.06 -6.15 6.23
N GLY A 244 39.72 -7.43 6.18
CA GLY A 244 38.45 -7.92 5.69
C GLY A 244 37.31 -7.65 6.68
N ILE A 245 36.09 -7.92 6.24
CA ILE A 245 34.87 -7.54 6.95
C ILE A 245 34.77 -8.09 8.37
N ALA A 246 35.29 -9.29 8.66
CA ALA A 246 35.26 -9.90 9.99
C ALA A 246 36.12 -9.14 11.01
N ILE A 247 37.24 -8.58 10.57
CA ILE A 247 38.12 -7.77 11.41
C ILE A 247 37.53 -6.37 11.58
N ARG A 248 37.05 -5.77 10.49
CA ARG A 248 36.52 -4.40 10.51
C ARG A 248 35.31 -4.20 11.44
N VAL A 249 34.44 -5.20 11.61
CA VAL A 249 33.28 -5.04 12.51
C VAL A 249 33.65 -5.19 13.99
N LEU A 250 34.85 -5.70 14.28
CA LEU A 250 35.36 -5.90 15.63
C LEU A 250 36.37 -4.82 16.05
N ASP A 251 36.95 -4.08 15.11
CA ASP A 251 37.85 -2.96 15.40
C ASP A 251 37.08 -1.71 15.85
N PRO A 252 37.26 -1.21 17.10
CA PRO A 252 36.59 -0.01 17.59
C PRO A 252 36.88 1.27 16.80
N ASN A 253 37.98 1.31 16.05
CA ASN A 253 38.36 2.45 15.21
C ASN A 253 37.74 2.38 13.81
N SER A 254 37.16 1.24 13.44
CA SER A 254 36.55 1.03 12.14
C SER A 254 35.16 1.68 12.07
N PRO A 255 34.79 2.29 10.95
CA PRO A 255 33.45 2.81 10.72
C PRO A 255 32.38 1.70 10.55
N ASP A 256 32.81 0.43 10.58
CA ASP A 256 31.96 -0.77 10.56
C ASP A 256 31.79 -1.43 11.94
N TYR A 257 32.39 -0.88 12.99
CA TYR A 257 32.35 -1.46 14.35
C TYR A 257 30.92 -1.76 14.82
N GLY A 258 30.70 -2.98 15.32
CA GLY A 258 29.41 -3.42 15.86
C GLY A 258 28.30 -3.67 14.84
N ARG A 259 28.60 -3.62 13.53
CA ARG A 259 27.67 -4.06 12.48
C ARG A 259 27.51 -5.58 12.52
N ARG A 260 26.31 -6.06 12.23
CA ARG A 260 26.07 -7.47 11.89
C ARG A 260 26.77 -7.82 10.57
N LEU A 261 27.36 -9.00 10.49
CA LEU A 261 27.87 -9.57 9.24
C LEU A 261 26.80 -10.45 8.59
N LEU A 262 26.64 -10.35 7.28
CA LEU A 262 25.77 -11.22 6.50
C LEU A 262 26.59 -11.94 5.42
N LEU A 263 26.75 -13.25 5.55
CA LEU A 263 27.38 -14.12 4.56
C LEU A 263 26.28 -14.76 3.69
N ASP A 264 26.02 -14.16 2.54
CA ASP A 264 24.91 -14.54 1.67
C ASP A 264 25.35 -15.64 0.67
N GLU A 265 24.56 -16.70 0.54
CA GLU A 265 24.85 -17.88 -0.30
C GLU A 265 26.20 -18.55 0.05
N ILE A 266 26.46 -18.78 1.35
CA ILE A 266 27.74 -19.28 1.86
C ILE A 266 28.16 -20.61 1.22
N ASN A 267 27.21 -21.52 0.99
CA ASN A 267 27.46 -22.82 0.38
C ASN A 267 27.75 -22.78 -1.13
N ARG A 268 27.89 -21.59 -1.72
CA ARG A 268 28.34 -21.37 -3.10
C ARG A 268 29.73 -20.75 -3.19
N CYS A 269 30.46 -20.74 -2.09
CA CYS A 269 31.84 -20.26 -2.06
C CYS A 269 32.78 -21.09 -2.94
N LYS A 270 33.96 -20.54 -3.22
CA LYS A 270 34.99 -21.24 -3.99
C LYS A 270 35.28 -22.61 -3.34
N PRO A 271 35.21 -23.73 -4.08
CA PRO A 271 35.38 -25.07 -3.52
C PRO A 271 36.66 -25.19 -2.70
N GLY A 272 36.57 -25.84 -1.53
CA GLY A 272 37.70 -26.06 -0.63
C GLY A 272 38.17 -24.84 0.19
N THR A 273 37.53 -23.67 0.07
CA THR A 273 37.90 -22.48 0.85
C THR A 273 37.16 -22.34 2.18
N MET A 274 36.05 -23.07 2.37
CA MET A 274 35.23 -23.04 3.61
C MET A 274 36.03 -23.39 4.87
N GLN A 275 37.04 -24.25 4.74
CA GLN A 275 37.93 -24.65 5.83
C GLN A 275 38.65 -23.48 6.52
N LYS A 276 38.80 -22.35 5.83
CA LYS A 276 39.39 -21.14 6.39
C LYS A 276 38.51 -20.49 7.46
N LEU A 277 37.22 -20.83 7.53
CA LEU A 277 36.27 -20.30 8.51
C LEU A 277 36.11 -21.19 9.73
N TYR A 278 36.69 -22.38 9.74
CA TYR A 278 36.44 -23.40 10.75
C TYR A 278 36.70 -22.94 12.18
N GLU A 279 37.88 -22.37 12.44
CA GLU A 279 38.22 -21.87 13.78
C GLU A 279 37.39 -20.64 14.15
N TYR A 280 37.09 -19.79 13.17
CA TYR A 280 36.25 -18.62 13.36
C TYR A 280 34.81 -19.00 13.72
N ALA A 281 34.22 -19.96 13.01
CA ALA A 281 32.89 -20.49 13.30
C ALA A 281 32.82 -21.14 14.69
N ALA A 282 33.84 -21.92 15.05
CA ALA A 282 33.95 -22.51 16.39
C ALA A 282 34.00 -21.42 17.48
N MET A 283 34.81 -20.37 17.33
CA MET A 283 34.86 -19.24 18.26
C MET A 283 33.51 -18.51 18.40
N LEU A 284 32.75 -18.41 17.31
CA LEU A 284 31.43 -17.76 17.33
C LEU A 284 30.36 -18.62 18.01
N ALA A 285 30.39 -19.93 17.79
CA ALA A 285 29.36 -20.87 18.24
C ALA A 285 29.62 -21.45 19.64
N ASP A 286 30.87 -21.82 19.94
CA ASP A 286 31.25 -22.48 21.19
C ASP A 286 31.85 -21.48 22.20
N PRO A 287 31.21 -21.27 23.36
CA PRO A 287 31.72 -20.36 24.39
C PRO A 287 33.07 -20.80 24.98
N ASN A 288 33.48 -22.06 24.81
CA ASN A 288 34.79 -22.54 25.26
C ASN A 288 35.95 -22.11 24.35
N VAL A 289 35.66 -21.59 23.16
CA VAL A 289 36.66 -21.13 22.19
C VAL A 289 36.77 -19.60 22.28
N GLU A 290 37.70 -19.11 23.09
CA GLU A 290 37.84 -17.66 23.38
C GLU A 290 38.53 -16.88 22.26
N THR A 291 39.44 -17.50 21.50
CA THR A 291 40.28 -16.79 20.53
C THR A 291 40.39 -17.51 19.20
N CYS A 292 40.55 -16.74 18.12
CA CYS A 292 40.85 -17.24 16.78
C CYS A 292 41.96 -16.38 16.16
N GLU A 293 42.99 -17.02 15.61
CA GLU A 293 44.09 -16.33 14.92
C GLU A 293 43.81 -16.27 13.42
N VAL A 294 43.85 -15.06 12.85
CA VAL A 294 43.60 -14.83 11.43
C VAL A 294 44.67 -13.91 10.85
N ILE A 295 44.80 -13.89 9.54
CA ILE A 295 45.67 -12.94 8.83
C ILE A 295 44.81 -11.79 8.31
N GLY A 296 45.14 -10.56 8.73
CA GLY A 296 44.50 -9.32 8.29
C GLY A 296 45.28 -8.60 7.19
N GLY A 297 44.94 -7.32 6.98
CA GLY A 297 45.59 -6.45 6.00
C GLY A 297 47.10 -6.33 6.21
N GLY A 298 47.85 -6.17 5.12
CA GLY A 298 49.32 -6.16 5.16
C GLY A 298 49.95 -7.49 5.62
N ASN A 299 49.20 -8.59 5.55
CA ASN A 299 49.58 -9.91 6.08
C ASN A 299 49.90 -9.91 7.59
N ARG A 300 49.28 -9.00 8.34
CA ARG A 300 49.48 -8.90 9.79
C ARG A 300 48.71 -10.02 10.52
N PRO A 301 49.31 -10.73 11.48
CA PRO A 301 48.56 -11.59 12.38
C PRO A 301 47.58 -10.77 13.23
N VAL A 302 46.35 -11.27 13.37
CA VAL A 302 45.29 -10.67 14.17
C VAL A 302 44.67 -11.75 15.05
N THR A 303 44.66 -11.54 16.35
CA THR A 303 43.96 -12.40 17.30
C THR A 303 42.59 -11.80 17.58
N LEU A 304 41.54 -12.47 17.11
CA LEU A 304 40.16 -12.15 17.48
C LEU A 304 39.89 -12.73 18.86
N ARG A 305 39.18 -11.98 19.71
CA ARG A 305 38.80 -12.37 21.06
C ARG A 305 37.29 -12.26 21.22
N ARG A 306 36.67 -13.32 21.69
CA ARG A 306 35.22 -13.39 21.91
C ARG A 306 34.78 -12.39 22.98
N SER A 307 35.57 -12.20 24.03
CA SER A 307 35.31 -11.19 25.08
C SER A 307 35.32 -9.73 24.58
N ALA A 308 35.83 -9.48 23.37
CA ALA A 308 35.91 -8.15 22.76
C ALA A 308 34.75 -7.87 21.78
N PHE A 309 33.84 -8.83 21.59
CA PHE A 309 32.70 -8.63 20.69
C PHE A 309 31.76 -7.56 21.24
N PRO A 310 31.36 -6.56 20.43
CA PRO A 310 30.39 -5.59 20.88
C PRO A 310 29.01 -6.27 21.05
N PRO A 311 28.16 -5.80 21.97
CA PRO A 311 26.85 -6.43 22.24
C PRO A 311 25.89 -6.54 21.05
N THR A 312 26.14 -5.78 19.98
CA THR A 312 25.34 -5.77 18.75
C THR A 312 25.88 -6.70 17.65
N PHE A 313 27.07 -7.25 17.82
CA PHE A 313 27.72 -8.07 16.82
C PHE A 313 27.06 -9.45 16.72
N ARG A 314 26.82 -9.87 15.47
CA ARG A 314 26.42 -11.24 15.09
C ARG A 314 26.90 -11.51 13.67
N VAL A 315 27.16 -12.78 13.37
CA VAL A 315 27.40 -13.30 12.03
C VAL A 315 26.16 -14.08 11.61
N ASN A 316 25.46 -13.57 10.61
CA ASN A 316 24.32 -14.23 10.01
C ASN A 316 24.75 -14.80 8.65
N PHE A 317 24.28 -16.00 8.29
CA PHE A 317 24.55 -16.57 6.96
C PHE A 317 23.30 -17.15 6.30
N THR A 318 23.34 -17.26 4.97
CA THR A 318 22.28 -17.88 4.18
C THR A 318 22.85 -18.96 3.29
N GLY A 319 22.06 -19.99 3.03
CA GLY A 319 22.37 -21.02 2.04
C GLY A 319 21.12 -21.51 1.32
N ASN A 320 21.34 -22.14 0.18
CA ASN A 320 20.29 -22.83 -0.57
C ASN A 320 20.50 -24.34 -0.44
N PRO A 321 19.43 -25.15 -0.34
CA PRO A 321 19.58 -26.61 -0.36
C PRO A 321 20.21 -27.08 -1.67
N ALA A 322 21.01 -28.15 -1.64
CA ALA A 322 21.53 -28.77 -2.85
C ALA A 322 20.40 -29.49 -3.60
N ILE A 323 20.04 -28.97 -4.77
CA ILE A 323 19.09 -29.59 -5.70
C ILE A 323 19.81 -29.71 -7.05
N GLU A 324 19.65 -30.85 -7.72
CA GLU A 324 20.26 -31.13 -9.02
C GLU A 324 19.91 -30.00 -10.02
N GLY A 325 20.92 -29.42 -10.68
CA GLY A 325 20.75 -28.32 -11.63
C GLY A 325 20.80 -26.89 -11.06
N MET A 326 20.82 -26.70 -9.73
CA MET A 326 20.79 -25.37 -9.10
C MET A 326 22.16 -24.72 -8.84
N GLY A 327 23.26 -25.44 -9.11
CA GLY A 327 24.62 -24.92 -8.92
C GLY A 327 24.91 -24.47 -7.49
N SER A 328 24.33 -25.16 -6.51
CA SER A 328 24.57 -25.02 -5.08
C SER A 328 25.05 -26.37 -4.55
N ASP A 329 26.23 -26.37 -3.93
CA ASP A 329 26.76 -27.56 -3.26
C ASP A 329 26.10 -27.74 -1.89
N ASP A 330 26.11 -28.96 -1.38
CA ASP A 330 25.76 -29.20 0.02
C ASP A 330 26.64 -28.34 0.92
N MET A 331 26.07 -27.85 2.01
CA MET A 331 26.88 -27.12 2.98
C MET A 331 27.90 -28.07 3.62
N ASP A 332 29.14 -27.60 3.66
CA ASP A 332 30.30 -28.38 4.09
C ASP A 332 30.10 -28.99 5.49
N SER A 333 30.11 -30.32 5.60
CA SER A 333 29.77 -31.01 6.86
C SER A 333 30.69 -30.65 8.03
N PRO A 334 32.01 -30.47 7.84
CA PRO A 334 32.87 -29.96 8.90
C PRO A 334 32.52 -28.52 9.34
N PHE A 335 32.06 -27.64 8.44
CA PHE A 335 31.54 -26.33 8.85
C PHE A 335 30.31 -26.49 9.75
N ILE A 336 29.35 -27.33 9.36
CA ILE A 336 28.14 -27.61 10.14
C ILE A 336 28.50 -28.19 11.51
N SER A 337 29.45 -29.11 11.59
CA SER A 337 29.84 -29.75 12.86
C SER A 337 30.46 -28.81 13.89
N ARG A 338 30.78 -27.57 13.50
CA ARG A 338 31.31 -26.51 14.38
C ARG A 338 30.22 -25.57 14.89
N LEU A 339 29.03 -25.61 14.29
CA LEU A 339 27.86 -24.92 14.79
C LEU A 339 27.34 -25.72 15.99
N GLY A 340 27.15 -25.05 17.13
CA GLY A 340 27.13 -25.68 18.44
C GLY A 340 25.82 -26.37 18.80
N ASN A 341 24.70 -26.07 18.10
CA ASN A 341 23.37 -26.61 18.39
C ASN A 341 22.47 -26.64 17.14
N GLU A 342 21.39 -27.44 17.16
CA GLU A 342 20.30 -27.44 16.16
C GLU A 342 19.69 -26.05 15.87
N LEU A 343 19.97 -25.04 16.72
CA LEU A 343 19.46 -23.68 16.63
C LEU A 343 20.39 -22.71 15.86
N ASP A 344 21.67 -23.03 15.65
CA ASP A 344 22.60 -22.19 14.88
C ASP A 344 22.37 -22.30 13.37
N LEU A 345 21.67 -23.35 12.95
CA LEU A 345 21.30 -23.60 11.57
C LEU A 345 19.80 -23.93 11.49
N MET A 346 19.02 -23.02 10.91
CA MET A 346 17.58 -23.21 10.78
C MET A 346 17.23 -23.52 9.32
N ASN A 347 16.55 -24.64 9.12
CA ASN A 347 15.92 -24.97 7.85
C ASN A 347 14.56 -24.26 7.79
N LEU A 348 14.43 -23.35 6.83
CA LEU A 348 13.18 -22.69 6.52
C LEU A 348 12.30 -23.62 5.68
N PRO A 349 10.97 -23.60 5.87
CA PRO A 349 10.04 -24.35 5.02
C PRO A 349 10.07 -23.81 3.58
N ASP A 350 9.42 -24.50 2.64
CA ASP A 350 9.19 -23.93 1.31
C ASP A 350 8.13 -22.82 1.33
N PRO A 351 8.18 -21.85 0.39
CA PRO A 351 7.19 -20.77 0.34
C PRO A 351 5.79 -21.30 0.06
N THR A 352 4.84 -20.95 0.92
CA THR A 352 3.42 -21.27 0.78
C THR A 352 2.69 -20.24 -0.07
N GLU A 353 1.45 -20.53 -0.45
CA GLU A 353 0.54 -19.57 -1.10
C GLU A 353 0.39 -18.27 -0.27
N LYS A 354 0.25 -18.39 1.05
CA LYS A 354 0.14 -17.24 1.96
C LYS A 354 1.39 -16.36 1.91
N ASP A 355 2.58 -16.96 1.75
CA ASP A 355 3.82 -16.19 1.60
C ASP A 355 3.87 -15.40 0.28
N ILE A 356 3.26 -15.94 -0.79
CA ILE A 356 3.11 -15.23 -2.06
C ILE A 356 2.20 -14.01 -1.88
N ALA A 357 1.06 -14.19 -1.21
CA ALA A 357 0.12 -13.10 -0.93
C ALA A 357 0.77 -11.98 -0.09
N ASP A 358 1.48 -12.36 0.99
CA ASP A 358 2.24 -11.44 1.84
C ASP A 358 3.26 -10.62 1.02
N ARG A 359 3.97 -11.28 0.10
CA ARG A 359 4.98 -10.66 -0.74
C ARG A 359 4.37 -9.66 -1.73
N ILE A 360 3.25 -10.02 -2.37
CA ILE A 360 2.54 -9.15 -3.30
C ILE A 360 2.02 -7.92 -2.56
N ALA A 361 1.27 -8.12 -1.48
CA ALA A 361 0.67 -7.03 -0.73
C ALA A 361 1.74 -6.11 -0.11
N GLY A 362 2.82 -6.69 0.43
CA GLY A 362 3.97 -5.95 0.95
C GLY A 362 4.67 -5.10 -0.12
N LYS A 363 4.77 -5.59 -1.36
CA LYS A 363 5.33 -4.82 -2.48
C LYS A 363 4.39 -3.67 -2.89
N LEU A 364 3.08 -3.93 -2.90
CA LEU A 364 2.05 -2.98 -3.30
C LEU A 364 1.88 -1.82 -2.32
N THR A 365 2.06 -2.08 -1.02
CA THR A 365 1.75 -1.13 0.04
C THR A 365 2.98 -0.64 0.81
N GLY A 366 4.09 -1.37 0.77
CA GLY A 366 5.26 -1.10 1.60
C GLY A 366 5.07 -1.43 3.09
N VAL A 367 4.01 -2.17 3.44
CA VAL A 367 3.69 -2.67 4.79
C VAL A 367 3.13 -4.09 4.70
N PRO A 368 3.18 -4.90 5.78
CA PRO A 368 2.73 -6.29 5.78
C PRO A 368 1.20 -6.42 5.87
N LEU A 369 0.50 -5.92 4.84
CA LEU A 369 -0.96 -5.77 4.81
C LEU A 369 -1.69 -7.10 5.13
N MET A 370 -1.34 -8.18 4.43
CA MET A 370 -1.97 -9.48 4.59
C MET A 370 -1.68 -10.09 5.96
N GLN A 371 -0.42 -10.04 6.42
CA GLN A 371 -0.06 -10.58 7.72
C GLN A 371 -0.83 -9.88 8.85
N MET A 372 -0.95 -8.56 8.79
CA MET A 372 -1.64 -7.79 9.81
C MET A 372 -3.15 -8.02 9.79
N TYR A 373 -3.75 -8.11 8.60
CA TYR A 373 -5.18 -8.42 8.49
C TYR A 373 -5.51 -9.75 9.16
N TYR A 374 -4.80 -10.81 8.80
CA TYR A 374 -5.06 -12.15 9.32
C TYR A 374 -4.61 -12.34 10.78
N ALA A 375 -3.78 -11.44 11.32
CA ALA A 375 -3.41 -11.44 12.73
C ALA A 375 -4.53 -10.92 13.64
N TYR A 376 -5.37 -10.01 13.14
CA TYR A 376 -6.45 -9.34 13.88
C TYR A 376 -7.75 -9.34 13.05
N GLU A 377 -8.05 -10.50 12.47
CA GLU A 377 -9.10 -10.61 11.44
C GLU A 377 -10.47 -10.18 11.97
N ASP A 378 -10.82 -10.58 13.19
CA ASP A 378 -12.10 -10.23 13.81
C ASP A 378 -12.21 -8.71 14.05
N ASP A 379 -11.13 -8.07 14.51
CA ASP A 379 -11.10 -6.62 14.75
C ASP A 379 -11.24 -5.84 13.44
N PHE A 380 -10.46 -6.23 12.42
CA PHE A 380 -10.43 -5.51 11.14
C PHE A 380 -11.60 -5.82 10.22
N LYS A 381 -12.30 -6.95 10.39
CA LYS A 381 -13.60 -7.19 9.76
C LYS A 381 -14.67 -6.24 10.31
N ASN A 382 -14.64 -5.99 11.61
CA ASN A 382 -15.61 -5.12 12.27
C ASN A 382 -15.29 -3.62 12.07
N ASP A 383 -14.01 -3.27 11.90
CA ASP A 383 -13.55 -1.90 11.62
C ASP A 383 -12.49 -1.81 10.50
N PRO A 384 -12.93 -1.81 9.22
CA PRO A 384 -12.03 -1.70 8.06
C PRO A 384 -11.31 -0.35 7.93
N GLU A 385 -11.86 0.72 8.53
CA GLU A 385 -11.25 2.04 8.52
C GLU A 385 -10.05 2.08 9.46
N ALA A 386 -10.21 1.56 10.69
CA ALA A 386 -9.11 1.40 11.64
C ALA A 386 -7.97 0.55 11.07
N PHE A 387 -8.28 -0.50 10.30
CA PHE A 387 -7.26 -1.28 9.59
C PHE A 387 -6.42 -0.41 8.64
N THR A 388 -7.09 0.38 7.80
CA THR A 388 -6.45 1.27 6.83
C THR A 388 -5.60 2.35 7.52
N GLU A 389 -6.10 2.95 8.60
CA GLU A 389 -5.37 3.91 9.42
C GLU A 389 -4.13 3.30 10.06
N THR A 390 -4.24 2.09 10.61
CA THR A 390 -3.12 1.36 11.22
C THR A 390 -2.02 1.08 10.19
N MET A 391 -2.40 0.65 8.98
CA MET A 391 -1.44 0.41 7.90
C MET A 391 -0.78 1.71 7.41
N MET A 392 -1.52 2.82 7.39
CA MET A 392 -0.95 4.15 7.14
C MET A 392 0.04 4.58 8.22
N ALA A 393 -0.28 4.32 9.49
CA ALA A 393 0.60 4.58 10.62
C ALA A 393 1.91 3.78 10.48
N PHE A 394 1.86 2.48 10.17
CA PHE A 394 3.07 1.69 9.93
C PHE A 394 3.91 2.20 8.77
N ARG A 395 3.26 2.64 7.68
CA ARG A 395 3.97 3.12 6.51
C ARG A 395 4.72 4.43 6.75
N LYS A 396 4.17 5.32 7.58
CA LYS A 396 4.68 6.68 7.84
C LYS A 396 5.43 6.84 9.17
N GLY A 397 5.15 6.01 10.17
CA GLY A 397 5.67 6.11 11.53
C GLY A 397 7.19 5.96 11.58
N GLY A 398 7.85 6.67 12.48
CA GLY A 398 9.30 6.62 12.61
C GLY A 398 10.09 7.24 11.42
N LEU A 399 9.42 7.87 10.46
CA LEU A 399 10.03 8.57 9.32
C LEU A 399 9.98 10.08 9.52
N THR A 400 11.06 10.76 9.13
CA THR A 400 11.10 12.24 9.03
C THR A 400 10.11 12.75 7.99
N LYS A 401 9.74 14.04 8.06
CA LYS A 401 8.82 14.65 7.08
C LYS A 401 9.31 14.49 5.63
N LYS A 402 10.62 14.56 5.42
CA LYS A 402 11.25 14.36 4.11
C LYS A 402 11.12 12.91 3.64
N GLU A 403 11.35 11.94 4.52
CA GLU A 403 11.17 10.51 4.21
C GLU A 403 9.69 10.18 3.94
N GLN A 404 8.75 10.80 4.67
CA GLN A 404 7.32 10.64 4.43
C GLN A 404 6.89 11.20 3.07
N ALA A 405 7.40 12.37 2.68
CA ALA A 405 7.13 12.96 1.37
C ALA A 405 7.71 12.13 0.20
N ALA A 406 8.72 11.30 0.45
CA ALA A 406 9.32 10.41 -0.53
C ALA A 406 8.59 9.06 -0.68
N ILE A 407 7.51 8.82 0.09
CA ILE A 407 6.73 7.59 -0.03
C ILE A 407 6.03 7.59 -1.40
N PRO A 408 6.15 6.52 -2.21
CA PRO A 408 5.41 6.40 -3.45
C PRO A 408 3.91 6.53 -3.22
N GLU A 409 3.26 7.47 -3.91
CA GLU A 409 1.82 7.72 -3.71
C GLU A 409 0.96 6.48 -4.00
N GLU A 410 1.38 5.66 -4.96
CA GLU A 410 0.76 4.37 -5.28
C GLU A 410 0.61 3.47 -4.06
N GLN A 411 1.62 3.44 -3.17
CA GLN A 411 1.56 2.65 -1.95
C GLN A 411 0.48 3.17 -0.99
N LEU A 412 0.33 4.50 -0.92
CA LEU A 412 -0.69 5.13 -0.07
C LEU A 412 -2.10 4.85 -0.61
N ILE A 413 -2.28 4.89 -1.92
CA ILE A 413 -3.55 4.55 -2.59
C ILE A 413 -3.91 3.09 -2.35
N ASN A 414 -2.95 2.18 -2.49
CA ASN A 414 -3.17 0.75 -2.28
C ASN A 414 -3.54 0.44 -0.82
N ILE A 415 -2.99 1.17 0.15
CA ILE A 415 -3.39 1.02 1.56
C ILE A 415 -4.80 1.58 1.78
N ARG A 416 -5.16 2.75 1.21
CA ARG A 416 -6.54 3.26 1.28
C ARG A 416 -7.56 2.30 0.70
N ASN A 417 -7.17 1.56 -0.35
CA ASN A 417 -7.97 0.53 -0.98
C ASN A 417 -7.57 -0.88 -0.50
N ALA A 418 -7.26 -1.03 0.80
CA ALA A 418 -6.70 -2.25 1.37
C ALA A 418 -7.47 -3.52 0.96
N LYS A 419 -8.81 -3.50 1.02
CA LYS A 419 -9.66 -4.63 0.63
C LYS A 419 -9.40 -5.10 -0.80
N ASN A 420 -9.38 -4.19 -1.77
CA ASN A 420 -9.13 -4.55 -3.17
C ASN A 420 -7.67 -5.01 -3.35
N THR A 421 -6.73 -4.35 -2.69
CA THR A 421 -5.31 -4.73 -2.73
C THR A 421 -5.07 -6.14 -2.18
N MET A 422 -5.76 -6.51 -1.09
CA MET A 422 -5.73 -7.86 -0.54
C MET A 422 -6.34 -8.87 -1.51
N GLN A 423 -7.50 -8.56 -2.08
CA GLN A 423 -8.15 -9.43 -3.06
C GLN A 423 -7.26 -9.68 -4.29
N VAL A 424 -6.54 -8.65 -4.78
CA VAL A 424 -5.54 -8.82 -5.84
C VAL A 424 -4.41 -9.74 -5.39
N ALA A 425 -3.90 -9.57 -4.16
CA ALA A 425 -2.84 -10.41 -3.64
C ALA A 425 -3.26 -11.89 -3.53
N GLU A 426 -4.51 -12.15 -3.10
CA GLU A 426 -5.11 -13.49 -2.98
C GLU A 426 -5.29 -14.16 -4.34
N GLN A 427 -5.97 -13.50 -5.28
CA GLN A 427 -6.18 -14.01 -6.65
C GLN A 427 -4.85 -14.34 -7.34
N MET A 428 -3.86 -13.46 -7.19
CA MET A 428 -2.53 -13.70 -7.76
C MET A 428 -1.79 -14.82 -7.03
N SER A 429 -1.88 -14.92 -5.70
CA SER A 429 -1.21 -15.98 -4.96
C SER A 429 -1.77 -17.35 -5.29
N GLU A 430 -3.10 -17.48 -5.36
CA GLU A 430 -3.80 -18.70 -5.74
C GLU A 430 -3.43 -19.11 -7.18
N PHE A 431 -3.46 -18.16 -8.12
CA PHE A 431 -2.99 -18.37 -9.49
C PHE A 431 -1.56 -18.91 -9.54
N PHE A 432 -0.59 -18.25 -8.90
CA PHE A 432 0.80 -18.71 -8.92
C PHE A 432 0.98 -20.06 -8.21
N ALA A 433 0.23 -20.33 -7.14
CA ALA A 433 0.26 -21.60 -6.45
C ALA A 433 -0.29 -22.75 -7.32
N GLU A 434 -1.39 -22.53 -8.05
CA GLU A 434 -1.93 -23.52 -8.99
C GLU A 434 -1.00 -23.72 -10.18
N ILE A 435 -0.43 -22.66 -10.75
CA ILE A 435 0.52 -22.79 -11.86
C ILE A 435 1.76 -23.58 -11.43
N ARG A 436 2.29 -23.37 -10.21
CA ARG A 436 3.37 -24.21 -9.65
C ARG A 436 3.01 -25.68 -9.59
N GLN A 437 1.76 -26.00 -9.23
CA GLN A 437 1.30 -27.38 -9.22
C GLN A 437 1.16 -27.92 -10.65
N LEU A 438 0.62 -27.13 -11.57
CA LEU A 438 0.46 -27.53 -12.97
C LEU A 438 1.80 -27.84 -13.66
N THR A 439 2.88 -27.13 -13.33
CA THR A 439 4.21 -27.37 -13.91
C THR A 439 5.00 -28.47 -13.20
N ASN A 440 4.46 -29.07 -12.13
CA ASN A 440 5.13 -30.11 -11.35
C ASN A 440 4.46 -31.48 -11.59
N PRO A 441 5.11 -32.42 -12.31
CA PRO A 441 4.55 -33.74 -12.61
C PRO A 441 4.15 -34.57 -11.38
N ASN A 442 4.75 -34.27 -10.23
CA ASN A 442 4.47 -34.98 -8.98
C ASN A 442 3.23 -34.44 -8.24
N SER A 443 2.71 -33.28 -8.63
CA SER A 443 1.59 -32.62 -7.94
C SER A 443 0.26 -33.34 -8.15
N SER A 444 -0.68 -33.12 -7.23
CA SER A 444 -2.05 -33.62 -7.36
C SER A 444 -2.78 -33.00 -8.55
N LEU A 445 -2.61 -31.69 -8.77
CA LEU A 445 -3.28 -30.96 -9.86
C LEU A 445 -2.85 -31.49 -11.23
N TYR A 446 -1.54 -31.73 -11.43
CA TYR A 446 -1.03 -32.32 -12.66
C TYR A 446 -1.57 -33.72 -12.89
N LYS A 447 -1.59 -34.57 -11.86
CA LYS A 447 -2.12 -35.94 -11.98
C LYS A 447 -3.63 -35.97 -12.28
N GLN A 448 -4.38 -34.99 -11.77
CA GLN A 448 -5.82 -34.87 -11.98
C GLN A 448 -6.20 -34.26 -13.32
N SER A 449 -5.30 -33.50 -13.96
CA SER A 449 -5.56 -32.92 -15.28
C SER A 449 -5.70 -33.98 -16.39
N GLY A 450 -5.16 -35.18 -16.15
CA GLY A 450 -5.22 -36.30 -17.11
C GLY A 450 -4.30 -36.11 -18.32
N LEU A 451 -3.39 -35.15 -18.26
CA LEU A 451 -2.45 -34.83 -19.34
C LEU A 451 -1.46 -35.97 -19.58
N GLN A 452 -1.20 -36.26 -20.86
CA GLN A 452 -0.16 -37.19 -21.29
C GLN A 452 0.89 -36.41 -22.06
N LEU A 453 1.83 -35.82 -21.34
CA LEU A 453 2.92 -35.05 -21.93
C LEU A 453 4.13 -35.96 -22.21
N SER A 454 4.90 -35.61 -23.23
CA SER A 454 6.22 -36.16 -23.52
C SER A 454 7.20 -35.94 -22.35
N GLN A 455 8.14 -36.87 -22.16
CA GLN A 455 9.15 -36.77 -21.10
C GLN A 455 10.00 -35.50 -21.23
N GLU A 456 10.27 -35.09 -22.47
CA GLU A 456 10.99 -33.85 -22.81
C GLU A 456 10.25 -32.62 -22.28
N TYR A 457 8.91 -32.59 -22.42
CA TYR A 457 8.12 -31.47 -21.95
C TYR A 457 7.95 -31.48 -20.43
N GLU A 458 7.74 -32.65 -19.82
CA GLU A 458 7.73 -32.79 -18.35
C GLU A 458 9.05 -32.32 -17.73
N ALA A 459 10.20 -32.69 -18.33
CA ALA A 459 11.51 -32.24 -17.89
C ALA A 459 11.68 -30.72 -18.04
N TYR A 460 11.22 -30.14 -19.15
CA TYR A 460 11.20 -28.69 -19.35
C TYR A 460 10.34 -27.99 -18.30
N LEU A 461 9.10 -28.44 -18.08
CA LEU A 461 8.17 -27.83 -17.12
C LEU A 461 8.71 -27.91 -15.69
N ASN A 462 9.30 -29.04 -15.31
CA ASN A 462 9.90 -29.23 -14.00
C ASN A 462 11.16 -28.36 -13.79
N SER A 463 11.78 -27.86 -14.88
CA SER A 463 12.89 -26.90 -14.82
C SER A 463 12.44 -25.45 -14.60
N LEU A 464 11.14 -25.16 -14.69
CA LEU A 464 10.60 -23.81 -14.54
C LEU A 464 10.56 -23.40 -13.07
N GLU A 465 11.38 -22.41 -12.69
CA GLU A 465 11.33 -21.83 -11.36
C GLU A 465 10.27 -20.71 -11.27
N ILE A 466 9.11 -21.04 -10.72
CA ILE A 466 8.06 -20.07 -10.42
C ILE A 466 8.22 -19.59 -8.97
N ASP A 467 9.22 -18.77 -8.68
CA ASP A 467 9.56 -18.35 -7.31
C ASP A 467 8.95 -17.00 -6.88
N LEU A 468 9.20 -16.56 -5.63
CA LEU A 468 8.73 -15.25 -5.15
C LEU A 468 9.40 -14.04 -5.86
N ARG A 469 10.57 -14.23 -6.50
CA ARG A 469 11.21 -13.16 -7.30
C ARG A 469 10.43 -12.93 -8.59
N LEU A 470 9.95 -14.00 -9.23
CA LEU A 470 9.10 -13.90 -10.41
C LEU A 470 7.88 -13.03 -10.11
N VAL A 471 7.17 -13.34 -9.03
CA VAL A 471 6.00 -12.57 -8.58
C VAL A 471 6.34 -11.09 -8.37
N THR A 472 7.48 -10.80 -7.73
CA THR A 472 7.94 -9.42 -7.52
C THR A 472 8.17 -8.67 -8.84
N LYS A 473 8.77 -9.33 -9.85
CA LYS A 473 9.01 -8.74 -11.17
C LYS A 473 7.73 -8.40 -11.91
N PHE A 474 6.65 -9.16 -11.72
CA PHE A 474 5.37 -8.90 -12.39
C PHE A 474 4.77 -7.59 -11.91
N MET A 475 4.78 -7.38 -10.60
CA MET A 475 4.30 -6.13 -9.99
C MET A 475 5.14 -4.93 -10.45
N GLU A 476 6.46 -5.08 -10.53
CA GLU A 476 7.36 -4.03 -11.02
C GLU A 476 7.14 -3.71 -12.50
N ASN A 477 6.97 -4.73 -13.35
CA ASN A 477 6.74 -4.53 -14.78
C ASN A 477 5.37 -3.92 -15.09
N ALA A 478 4.33 -4.27 -14.32
CA ALA A 478 3.02 -3.64 -14.45
C ALA A 478 3.04 -2.15 -14.07
N SER A 479 3.99 -1.74 -13.23
CA SER A 479 4.19 -0.35 -12.81
C SER A 479 4.92 0.51 -13.87
N VAL A 480 5.47 -0.12 -14.91
CA VAL A 480 6.20 0.56 -16.01
C VAL A 480 5.34 0.59 -17.27
N GLU A 481 5.12 1.78 -17.82
CA GLU A 481 4.43 1.90 -19.10
C GLU A 481 5.42 1.65 -20.24
N LYS A 482 5.22 0.56 -20.98
CA LYS A 482 6.03 0.25 -22.15
C LYS A 482 5.49 1.05 -23.36
N PRO A 483 6.36 1.66 -24.18
CA PRO A 483 5.92 2.30 -25.41
C PRO A 483 5.18 1.29 -26.29
N LYS A 484 3.93 1.60 -26.68
CA LYS A 484 3.16 0.74 -27.59
C LYS A 484 3.86 0.71 -28.96
N PRO A 485 4.19 -0.47 -29.52
CA PRO A 485 4.74 -0.55 -30.87
C PRO A 485 3.70 -0.04 -31.87
N VAL A 486 4.00 1.05 -32.56
CA VAL A 486 3.15 1.56 -33.63
C VAL A 486 3.26 0.59 -34.81
N THR A 487 2.17 -0.11 -35.14
CA THR A 487 2.05 -0.89 -36.38
C THR A 487 2.50 -0.03 -37.56
N LYS A 488 3.45 -0.56 -38.36
CA LYS A 488 4.12 0.15 -39.47
C LYS A 488 3.11 1.00 -40.27
N PRO A 489 3.35 2.30 -40.47
CA PRO A 489 2.42 3.13 -41.23
C PRO A 489 2.38 2.67 -42.70
N LYS A 490 1.19 2.63 -43.29
CA LYS A 490 1.00 2.40 -44.74
C LYS A 490 1.85 3.42 -45.52
N LEU A 491 2.63 2.92 -46.49
CA LEU A 491 3.64 3.66 -47.28
C LEU A 491 3.16 5.04 -47.79
N GLY A 492 1.86 5.17 -48.11
CA GLY A 492 1.24 6.42 -48.58
C GLY A 492 1.27 7.60 -47.59
N LYS A 493 1.40 7.37 -46.27
CA LYS A 493 1.54 8.45 -45.27
C LYS A 493 2.99 8.95 -45.11
N LEU A 494 3.98 8.22 -45.63
CA LEU A 494 5.40 8.59 -45.54
C LEU A 494 5.74 9.77 -46.47
N MET A 495 5.17 9.78 -47.68
CA MET A 495 5.39 10.83 -48.68
C MET A 495 4.79 12.19 -48.26
N GLY A 496 3.66 12.19 -47.55
CA GLY A 496 3.02 13.43 -47.08
C GLY A 496 3.73 14.13 -45.92
N LYS A 497 4.70 13.47 -45.26
CA LYS A 497 5.44 14.01 -44.09
C LYS A 497 6.88 14.43 -44.39
N LEU A 498 7.37 14.22 -45.61
CA LEU A 498 8.74 14.59 -46.01
C LEU A 498 8.96 16.10 -46.15
N GLY A 499 7.91 16.93 -46.10
CA GLY A 499 7.98 18.38 -46.27
C GLY A 499 7.70 19.23 -45.02
N LYS A 500 7.44 18.63 -43.85
CA LYS A 500 7.24 19.39 -42.59
C LYS A 500 8.37 19.11 -41.62
N GLN A 501 9.04 20.18 -41.16
CA GLN A 501 9.92 20.14 -40.00
C GLN A 501 9.18 19.43 -38.86
N ARG A 502 9.76 18.32 -38.37
CA ARG A 502 9.26 17.67 -37.16
C ARG A 502 9.56 18.60 -36.00
N GLU A 503 8.55 19.29 -35.50
CA GLU A 503 8.57 19.75 -34.11
C GLU A 503 8.88 18.54 -33.24
N SER A 504 9.92 18.65 -32.43
CA SER A 504 10.25 17.69 -31.39
C SER A 504 9.12 17.70 -30.38
N THR A 505 8.08 16.93 -30.64
CA THR A 505 7.13 16.52 -29.63
C THR A 505 7.91 15.59 -28.72
N GLU A 506 8.51 16.15 -27.67
CA GLU A 506 8.91 15.36 -26.51
C GLU A 506 7.73 14.45 -26.18
N ALA A 507 7.96 13.14 -26.18
CA ALA A 507 6.95 12.19 -25.74
C ALA A 507 6.61 12.59 -24.29
N LYS A 508 5.44 13.23 -24.09
CA LYS A 508 4.93 13.52 -22.76
C LYS A 508 5.01 12.22 -21.99
N LYS A 509 5.81 12.19 -20.92
CA LYS A 509 5.75 11.07 -19.98
C LYS A 509 4.28 10.95 -19.58
N PRO A 510 3.65 9.79 -19.75
CA PRO A 510 2.26 9.61 -19.40
C PRO A 510 2.07 10.03 -17.95
N ASP A 511 0.99 10.78 -17.72
CA ASP A 511 0.67 11.31 -16.41
C ASP A 511 0.54 10.13 -15.41
N MET A 512 0.98 10.32 -14.17
CA MET A 512 0.91 9.30 -13.13
C MET A 512 -0.52 8.74 -12.99
N LYS A 513 -1.51 9.59 -13.26
CA LYS A 513 -2.95 9.25 -13.29
C LYS A 513 -3.27 8.19 -14.35
N GLU A 514 -2.79 8.37 -15.59
CA GLU A 514 -3.01 7.43 -16.69
C GLU A 514 -2.32 6.09 -16.42
N ARG A 515 -1.13 6.15 -15.82
CA ARG A 515 -0.38 4.98 -15.38
C ARG A 515 -1.14 4.17 -14.33
N LEU A 516 -1.70 4.80 -13.30
CA LEU A 516 -2.45 4.11 -12.24
C LEU A 516 -3.82 3.59 -12.70
N ALA A 517 -4.45 4.27 -13.66
CA ALA A 517 -5.74 3.87 -14.22
C ALA A 517 -5.69 2.59 -15.07
N THR A 518 -4.50 2.19 -15.54
CA THR A 518 -4.31 1.08 -16.48
C THR A 518 -3.30 0.03 -15.99
N ARG A 519 -2.93 0.08 -14.71
CA ARG A 519 -1.91 -0.83 -14.12
C ARG A 519 -2.36 -2.29 -14.03
N GLY A 520 -3.64 -2.51 -13.79
CA GLY A 520 -4.28 -3.82 -13.82
C GLY A 520 -4.34 -4.38 -15.24
N ASP A 521 -4.67 -3.55 -16.25
CA ASP A 521 -4.63 -3.98 -17.65
C ASP A 521 -3.23 -4.42 -18.07
N ARG A 522 -2.20 -3.64 -17.71
CA ARG A 522 -0.80 -3.99 -18.00
C ARG A 522 -0.34 -5.24 -17.24
N LEU A 523 -0.85 -5.46 -16.04
CA LEU A 523 -0.54 -6.64 -15.26
C LEU A 523 -1.12 -7.90 -15.92
N GLU A 524 -2.40 -7.87 -16.32
CA GLU A 524 -3.04 -8.96 -17.06
C GLU A 524 -2.30 -9.24 -18.38
N GLU A 525 -2.03 -8.22 -19.19
CA GLU A 525 -1.30 -8.37 -20.47
C GLU A 525 0.10 -8.99 -20.27
N TYR A 526 0.80 -8.59 -19.20
CA TYR A 526 2.11 -9.13 -18.90
C TYR A 526 2.05 -10.60 -18.46
N ILE A 527 1.05 -10.98 -17.65
CA ILE A 527 0.83 -12.37 -17.22
C ILE A 527 0.49 -13.24 -18.44
N GLU A 528 -0.42 -12.78 -19.30
CA GLU A 528 -0.80 -13.51 -20.52
C GLU A 528 0.39 -13.76 -21.45
N GLY A 529 1.18 -12.72 -21.76
CA GLY A 529 2.37 -12.87 -22.59
C GLY A 529 3.49 -13.67 -21.91
N TRP A 530 3.52 -13.74 -20.58
CA TRP A 530 4.41 -14.66 -19.87
C TRP A 530 3.94 -16.11 -19.97
N MET A 531 2.66 -16.39 -19.73
CA MET A 531 2.08 -17.73 -19.87
C MET A 531 2.33 -18.28 -21.28
N GLU A 532 2.08 -17.48 -22.32
CA GLU A 532 2.33 -17.89 -23.70
C GLU A 532 3.80 -18.28 -23.92
N ARG A 533 4.75 -17.49 -23.43
CA ARG A 533 6.19 -17.79 -23.60
C ARG A 533 6.67 -19.04 -22.86
N ILE A 534 6.05 -19.35 -21.72
CA ILE A 534 6.47 -20.47 -20.88
C ILE A 534 5.79 -21.76 -21.33
N PHE A 535 4.50 -21.73 -21.63
CA PHE A 535 3.78 -22.94 -22.06
C PHE A 535 3.96 -23.20 -23.56
N MET A 536 4.23 -22.17 -24.37
CA MET A 536 4.54 -22.30 -25.80
C MET A 536 5.92 -21.70 -26.13
N PRO A 537 7.03 -22.31 -25.63
CA PRO A 537 8.36 -21.80 -25.91
C PRO A 537 8.66 -21.86 -27.41
N GLY A 538 9.15 -20.76 -27.98
CA GLY A 538 9.47 -20.69 -29.42
C GLY A 538 10.58 -21.63 -29.89
N HIS A 539 11.27 -22.31 -28.97
CA HIS A 539 12.26 -23.36 -29.23
C HIS A 539 11.76 -24.77 -28.86
N GLY A 540 10.47 -24.94 -28.54
CA GLY A 540 9.88 -26.21 -28.14
C GLY A 540 10.06 -27.32 -29.18
N GLU A 541 9.92 -27.00 -30.47
CA GLU A 541 10.18 -27.96 -31.56
C GLU A 541 11.64 -28.43 -31.57
N THR A 542 12.59 -27.58 -31.19
CA THR A 542 14.01 -27.94 -31.07
C THR A 542 14.28 -28.85 -29.88
N LEU A 543 13.41 -28.84 -28.87
CA LEU A 543 13.43 -29.73 -27.71
C LEU A 543 12.65 -31.04 -27.94
N GLY A 544 12.06 -31.24 -29.14
CA GLY A 544 11.26 -32.42 -29.45
C GLY A 544 9.82 -32.38 -28.92
N ILE A 545 9.38 -31.25 -28.36
CA ILE A 545 8.06 -31.07 -27.74
C ILE A 545 7.02 -30.83 -28.84
N GLN A 546 5.88 -31.51 -28.79
CA GLN A 546 4.83 -31.34 -29.79
C GLN A 546 4.02 -30.07 -29.55
N HIS A 547 3.62 -29.40 -30.64
CA HIS A 547 2.83 -28.17 -30.55
C HIS A 547 1.47 -28.39 -29.88
N ASP A 548 0.82 -29.53 -30.10
CA ASP A 548 -0.48 -29.83 -29.50
C ASP A 548 -0.38 -29.97 -27.97
N GLU A 549 0.71 -30.56 -27.46
CA GLU A 549 0.98 -30.65 -26.02
C GLU A 549 1.19 -29.26 -25.40
N MET A 550 1.98 -28.40 -26.05
CA MET A 550 2.21 -27.02 -25.62
C MET A 550 0.91 -26.22 -25.57
N LYS A 551 0.07 -26.39 -26.59
CA LYS A 551 -1.21 -25.71 -26.69
C LYS A 551 -2.19 -26.17 -25.61
N GLU A 552 -2.28 -27.47 -25.35
CA GLU A 552 -3.15 -28.02 -24.31
C GLU A 552 -2.76 -27.49 -22.92
N MET A 553 -1.47 -27.49 -22.60
CA MET A 553 -0.94 -26.89 -21.37
C MET A 553 -1.25 -25.40 -21.26
N TYR A 554 -1.05 -24.64 -22.33
CA TYR A 554 -1.37 -23.22 -22.37
C TYR A 554 -2.88 -22.96 -22.16
N ASP A 555 -3.75 -23.74 -22.79
CA ASP A 555 -5.21 -23.60 -22.64
C ASP A 555 -5.66 -23.91 -21.20
N ILE A 556 -5.04 -24.88 -20.51
CA ILE A 556 -5.30 -25.14 -19.09
C ILE A 556 -4.82 -23.96 -18.24
N ALA A 557 -3.61 -23.46 -18.48
CA ALA A 557 -3.09 -22.29 -17.76
C ALA A 557 -4.00 -21.05 -17.94
N LYS A 558 -4.55 -20.82 -19.14
CA LYS A 558 -5.52 -19.74 -19.38
C LYS A 558 -6.83 -19.94 -18.61
N LYS A 559 -7.31 -21.18 -18.45
CA LYS A 559 -8.49 -21.46 -17.62
C LYS A 559 -8.23 -21.16 -16.15
N ILE A 560 -7.06 -21.57 -15.63
CA ILE A 560 -6.64 -21.24 -14.27
C ILE A 560 -6.57 -19.73 -14.09
N ALA A 561 -5.93 -19.01 -15.03
CA ALA A 561 -5.86 -17.55 -15.02
C ALA A 561 -7.26 -16.91 -14.96
N ALA A 562 -8.19 -17.34 -15.82
CA ALA A 562 -9.55 -16.80 -15.87
C ALA A 562 -10.38 -17.12 -14.61
N ASN A 563 -10.17 -18.28 -13.97
CA ASN A 563 -10.79 -18.62 -12.70
C ASN A 563 -10.34 -17.68 -11.57
N HIS A 564 -9.11 -17.16 -11.67
CA HIS A 564 -8.53 -16.19 -10.74
C HIS A 564 -8.66 -14.73 -11.20
N GLY A 565 -9.54 -14.45 -12.17
CA GLY A 565 -9.83 -13.09 -12.62
C GLY A 565 -8.74 -12.46 -13.49
N ILE A 566 -7.81 -13.25 -14.05
CA ILE A 566 -6.76 -12.81 -14.98
C ILE A 566 -7.20 -13.10 -16.42
N GLY A 567 -7.27 -12.08 -17.25
CA GLY A 567 -7.69 -12.22 -18.64
C GLY A 567 -9.20 -12.43 -18.81
N GLU A 568 -9.65 -12.67 -20.03
CA GLU A 568 -11.08 -12.75 -20.33
C GLU A 568 -11.80 -13.90 -19.61
N PRO A 569 -13.03 -13.69 -19.07
CA PRO A 569 -13.76 -14.75 -18.37
C PRO A 569 -14.07 -15.89 -19.34
N ILE A 570 -13.70 -17.10 -18.97
CA ILE A 570 -14.00 -18.31 -19.74
C ILE A 570 -15.25 -18.96 -19.16
N LEU A 571 -16.18 -19.38 -20.02
CA LEU A 571 -17.35 -20.16 -19.60
C LEU A 571 -16.91 -21.55 -19.17
N VAL A 572 -17.07 -21.88 -17.89
CA VAL A 572 -16.87 -23.24 -17.36
C VAL A 572 -18.24 -23.79 -16.98
N GLU A 573 -18.67 -24.85 -17.67
CA GLU A 573 -19.94 -25.56 -17.39
C GLU A 573 -21.20 -24.65 -17.33
N GLY A 574 -21.24 -23.59 -18.14
CA GLY A 574 -22.40 -22.69 -18.21
C GLY A 574 -22.50 -21.66 -17.08
N LYS A 575 -21.48 -21.54 -16.21
CA LYS A 575 -21.33 -20.45 -15.26
C LYS A 575 -20.13 -19.57 -15.63
N ILE A 576 -20.32 -18.26 -15.58
CA ILE A 576 -19.21 -17.30 -15.68
C ILE A 576 -18.41 -17.41 -14.38
N SER A 577 -17.09 -17.46 -14.47
CA SER A 577 -16.17 -17.32 -13.31
C SER A 577 -16.64 -16.17 -12.40
N GLY A 578 -16.91 -16.48 -11.12
CA GLY A 578 -17.43 -15.50 -10.15
C GLY A 578 -16.37 -14.53 -9.61
N ALA A 579 -15.11 -14.68 -10.00
CA ALA A 579 -14.01 -13.84 -9.56
C ALA A 579 -14.05 -12.46 -10.26
N LYS A 580 -13.94 -11.38 -9.48
CA LYS A 580 -13.73 -10.04 -10.03
C LYS A 580 -12.43 -10.00 -10.82
N ARG A 581 -12.38 -9.27 -11.94
CA ARG A 581 -11.17 -9.14 -12.75
C ARG A 581 -10.10 -8.37 -11.98
N ILE A 582 -8.84 -8.78 -12.14
CA ILE A 582 -7.70 -8.07 -11.54
C ILE A 582 -7.65 -6.63 -12.05
N LYS A 583 -7.95 -6.37 -13.32
CA LYS A 583 -7.99 -4.99 -13.83
C LYS A 583 -9.02 -4.12 -13.10
N ASP A 584 -10.18 -4.66 -12.73
CA ASP A 584 -11.23 -3.91 -12.05
C ASP A 584 -10.89 -3.65 -10.57
N LEU A 585 -10.11 -4.53 -9.96
CA LEU A 585 -9.65 -4.39 -8.57
C LEU A 585 -8.40 -3.52 -8.45
N TYR A 586 -7.46 -3.70 -9.38
CA TYR A 586 -6.14 -3.12 -9.28
C TYR A 586 -6.05 -1.77 -9.99
N ASN A 587 -6.77 -1.51 -11.08
CA ASN A 587 -6.80 -0.15 -11.65
C ASN A 587 -7.28 0.83 -10.57
N ALA A 588 -6.51 1.89 -10.36
CA ALA A 588 -6.94 2.91 -9.43
C ALA A 588 -8.19 3.57 -10.02
N ASP A 589 -9.29 3.59 -9.26
CA ASP A 589 -10.40 4.48 -9.60
C ASP A 589 -9.89 5.90 -9.45
N VAL A 590 -9.64 6.50 -10.61
CA VAL A 590 -9.00 7.79 -10.67
C VAL A 590 -9.85 8.86 -9.98
N SER A 591 -11.16 8.66 -9.83
CA SER A 591 -12.07 9.58 -9.12
C SER A 591 -11.88 9.62 -7.59
N MET A 592 -11.21 8.61 -7.00
CA MET A 592 -10.98 8.51 -5.54
C MET A 592 -9.63 9.10 -5.08
N LEU A 593 -8.82 9.66 -5.97
CA LEU A 593 -7.55 10.28 -5.61
C LEU A 593 -7.76 11.67 -4.96
N PRO A 594 -6.97 12.07 -3.93
CA PRO A 594 -7.16 13.35 -3.24
C PRO A 594 -7.14 14.58 -4.15
N ASP A 595 -6.29 14.59 -5.17
CA ASP A 595 -6.19 15.68 -6.15
C ASP A 595 -7.34 15.65 -7.19
N LYS A 596 -8.10 14.54 -7.25
CA LYS A 596 -9.19 14.33 -8.19
C LYS A 596 -10.56 14.70 -7.65
N GLN A 597 -10.76 14.92 -6.35
CA GLN A 597 -12.00 15.58 -5.90
C GLN A 597 -12.11 16.97 -6.50
N THR A 598 -10.97 17.65 -6.58
CA THR A 598 -10.83 18.95 -7.23
C THR A 598 -11.07 18.86 -8.73
N ASP A 599 -10.55 17.83 -9.41
CA ASP A 599 -10.83 17.60 -10.83
C ASP A 599 -12.29 17.21 -11.10
N VAL A 600 -12.90 16.40 -10.24
CA VAL A 600 -14.31 15.97 -10.35
C VAL A 600 -15.22 17.18 -10.14
N ILE A 601 -15.02 17.96 -9.08
CA ILE A 601 -15.74 19.21 -8.83
C ILE A 601 -15.54 20.17 -9.99
N ARG A 602 -14.30 20.33 -10.49
CA ARG A 602 -14.02 21.19 -11.65
C ARG A 602 -14.77 20.76 -12.90
N ASN A 603 -14.74 19.47 -13.22
CA ASN A 603 -15.40 18.95 -14.41
C ASN A 603 -16.92 19.08 -14.28
N GLU A 604 -17.47 18.82 -13.09
CA GLU A 604 -18.90 18.98 -12.84
C GLU A 604 -19.33 20.45 -12.93
N LEU A 605 -18.54 21.38 -12.35
CA LEU A 605 -18.77 22.82 -12.50
C LEU A 605 -18.65 23.28 -13.96
N ALA A 606 -17.67 22.78 -14.70
CA ALA A 606 -17.51 23.10 -16.12
C ALA A 606 -18.72 22.61 -16.94
N ASP A 607 -19.18 21.38 -16.69
CA ASP A 607 -20.37 20.82 -17.34
C ASP A 607 -21.64 21.60 -16.98
N LEU A 608 -21.80 21.99 -15.71
CA LEU A 608 -22.90 22.84 -15.25
C LEU A 608 -22.91 24.21 -15.93
N LEU A 609 -21.74 24.86 -16.05
CA LEU A 609 -21.59 26.16 -16.74
C LEU A 609 -21.88 26.04 -18.25
N GLU A 610 -21.43 24.96 -18.90
CA GLU A 610 -21.72 24.72 -20.33
C GLU A 610 -23.21 24.46 -20.54
N LYS A 611 -23.87 23.68 -19.68
CA LYS A 611 -25.30 23.37 -19.81
C LYS A 611 -26.22 24.54 -19.47
N LYS A 612 -25.98 25.22 -18.34
CA LYS A 612 -26.89 26.24 -17.81
C LYS A 612 -26.69 27.60 -18.49
N HIS A 613 -25.43 27.94 -18.81
CA HIS A 613 -25.06 29.27 -19.33
C HIS A 613 -24.48 29.24 -20.74
N GLY A 614 -24.26 28.07 -21.33
CA GLY A 614 -23.57 27.95 -22.62
C GLY A 614 -22.08 28.29 -22.56
N ILE A 615 -21.50 28.34 -21.35
CA ILE A 615 -20.11 28.76 -21.14
C ILE A 615 -19.20 27.52 -21.21
N LYS A 616 -18.46 27.39 -22.31
CA LYS A 616 -17.44 26.36 -22.44
C LYS A 616 -16.09 26.90 -21.97
N LEU A 617 -15.52 26.27 -20.95
CA LEU A 617 -14.19 26.63 -20.43
C LEU A 617 -13.11 26.04 -21.35
N GLU A 618 -12.38 26.89 -22.07
CA GLU A 618 -11.24 26.45 -22.91
C GLU A 618 -10.08 25.92 -22.07
N ASN A 619 -9.86 26.52 -20.89
CA ASN A 619 -8.88 26.08 -19.91
C ASN A 619 -9.51 25.98 -18.50
N PRO A 620 -10.18 24.86 -18.17
CA PRO A 620 -10.88 24.70 -16.89
C PRO A 620 -9.98 24.90 -15.67
N GLU A 621 -8.69 24.54 -15.73
CA GLU A 621 -7.76 24.68 -14.59
C GLU A 621 -7.45 26.14 -14.25
N GLU A 622 -7.45 27.02 -15.24
CA GLU A 622 -7.21 28.45 -15.06
C GLU A 622 -8.47 29.18 -14.60
N ALA A 623 -9.63 28.79 -15.15
CA ALA A 623 -10.92 29.36 -14.78
C ALA A 623 -11.44 28.87 -13.40
N LEU A 624 -11.11 27.64 -13.01
CA LEU A 624 -11.45 27.02 -11.73
C LEU A 624 -10.18 26.50 -11.04
N PRO A 625 -9.42 27.40 -10.39
CA PRO A 625 -8.12 27.06 -9.84
C PRO A 625 -8.19 26.00 -8.74
N THR A 626 -7.23 25.07 -8.73
CA THR A 626 -7.11 24.02 -7.71
C THR A 626 -7.12 24.57 -6.28
N PHE A 627 -6.48 25.72 -6.04
CA PHE A 627 -6.43 26.30 -4.69
C PHE A 627 -7.81 26.75 -4.19
N ALA A 628 -8.68 27.27 -5.07
CA ALA A 628 -10.01 27.75 -4.71
C ALA A 628 -10.92 26.57 -4.31
N ILE A 629 -10.89 25.50 -5.11
CA ILE A 629 -11.65 24.27 -4.82
C ILE A 629 -11.13 23.60 -3.56
N ASN A 630 -9.81 23.52 -3.36
CA ASN A 630 -9.23 22.96 -2.14
C ASN A 630 -9.59 23.78 -0.89
N ALA A 631 -9.61 25.11 -0.99
CA ALA A 631 -10.03 25.98 0.11
C ALA A 631 -11.53 25.83 0.44
N ALA A 632 -12.36 25.56 -0.57
CA ALA A 632 -13.77 25.27 -0.36
C ALA A 632 -13.97 23.89 0.28
N LEU A 633 -13.28 22.85 -0.19
CA LEU A 633 -13.29 21.51 0.43
C LEU A 633 -12.79 21.51 1.88
N ALA A 634 -11.78 22.33 2.21
CA ALA A 634 -11.32 22.48 3.58
C ALA A 634 -12.41 23.06 4.49
N ARG A 635 -13.19 24.04 4.02
CA ARG A 635 -14.34 24.60 4.74
C ARG A 635 -15.44 23.56 4.96
N VAL A 636 -15.78 22.77 3.93
CA VAL A 636 -16.75 21.67 4.04
C VAL A 636 -16.34 20.69 5.15
N LYS A 637 -15.07 20.28 5.16
CA LYS A 637 -14.54 19.35 6.18
C LYS A 637 -14.54 19.95 7.59
N GLU A 638 -14.25 21.24 7.71
CA GLU A 638 -14.30 21.92 9.01
C GLU A 638 -15.75 22.04 9.53
N ALA A 639 -16.70 22.34 8.63
CA ALA A 639 -18.12 22.41 8.95
C ALA A 639 -18.71 21.05 9.34
N ALA A 640 -18.34 19.97 8.63
CA ALA A 640 -18.82 18.62 8.90
C ALA A 640 -18.42 18.08 10.30
N ASN A 641 -17.38 18.65 10.92
CA ASN A 641 -16.90 18.25 12.25
C ASN A 641 -17.47 19.10 13.40
N LYS A 642 -18.25 20.16 13.10
CA LYS A 642 -18.91 20.99 14.10
C LYS A 642 -20.35 20.52 14.26
N GLU A 643 -20.81 20.34 15.50
CA GLU A 643 -22.25 20.16 15.73
C GLU A 643 -23.00 21.42 15.26
N PRO A 644 -24.16 21.28 14.60
CA PRO A 644 -24.90 22.43 14.09
C PRO A 644 -25.30 23.35 15.24
N GLU A 645 -25.02 24.65 15.10
CA GLU A 645 -25.34 25.67 16.13
C GLU A 645 -26.85 25.76 16.43
N ASN A 646 -27.70 25.31 15.50
CA ASN A 646 -29.15 25.24 15.67
C ASN A 646 -29.70 23.92 15.08
N ALA A 647 -30.43 23.14 15.87
CA ALA A 647 -31.02 21.86 15.44
C ALA A 647 -32.12 22.00 14.36
N GLN A 648 -32.68 23.20 14.19
CA GLN A 648 -33.77 23.49 13.25
C GLN A 648 -33.31 24.05 11.90
N VAL A 649 -32.07 24.56 11.80
CA VAL A 649 -31.53 25.18 10.58
C VAL A 649 -30.14 24.58 10.32
N ARG A 650 -30.00 23.82 9.24
CA ARG A 650 -28.74 23.17 8.84
C ARG A 650 -28.28 23.70 7.50
N SER A 651 -26.97 23.75 7.27
CA SER A 651 -26.40 24.05 5.95
C SER A 651 -25.99 22.75 5.25
N ILE A 652 -26.21 22.73 3.94
CA ILE A 652 -25.64 21.73 3.03
C ILE A 652 -24.74 22.44 2.03
N HIS A 653 -23.84 21.70 1.39
CA HIS A 653 -22.88 22.24 0.45
C HIS A 653 -23.24 21.82 -0.98
N VAL A 654 -23.52 22.78 -1.85
CA VAL A 654 -23.88 22.52 -3.27
C VAL A 654 -22.87 23.16 -4.21
N LEU A 655 -22.84 22.69 -5.45
CA LEU A 655 -21.99 23.26 -6.50
C LEU A 655 -22.50 24.66 -6.87
N ASN A 656 -21.58 25.63 -6.97
CA ASN A 656 -21.94 27.00 -7.35
C ASN A 656 -22.11 27.10 -8.87
N ASP A 657 -23.35 27.29 -9.32
CA ASP A 657 -23.64 27.48 -10.75
C ASP A 657 -23.70 28.94 -11.18
N ASN A 658 -23.38 29.90 -10.30
CA ASN A 658 -23.34 31.31 -10.65
C ASN A 658 -22.00 31.65 -11.34
N ALA A 659 -22.06 31.93 -12.64
CA ALA A 659 -20.91 32.22 -13.49
C ALA A 659 -20.03 33.37 -12.98
N ASP A 660 -20.59 34.34 -12.26
CA ASP A 660 -19.85 35.51 -11.75
C ASP A 660 -19.03 35.21 -10.48
N THR A 661 -19.39 34.14 -9.74
CA THR A 661 -18.80 33.87 -8.40
C THR A 661 -18.15 32.49 -8.28
N VAL A 662 -18.37 31.59 -9.25
CA VAL A 662 -17.89 30.21 -9.23
C VAL A 662 -16.36 30.08 -9.18
N ALA A 663 -15.61 31.03 -9.77
CA ALA A 663 -14.15 31.00 -9.78
C ALA A 663 -13.54 31.16 -8.37
N ASP A 664 -14.15 32.03 -7.55
CA ASP A 664 -13.70 32.31 -6.18
C ASP A 664 -14.38 31.40 -5.15
N THR A 665 -15.63 31.00 -5.43
CA THR A 665 -16.49 30.22 -4.54
C THR A 665 -17.12 29.04 -5.28
N PRO A 666 -16.35 27.98 -5.59
CA PRO A 666 -16.84 26.85 -6.40
C PRO A 666 -17.89 25.98 -5.69
N ILE A 667 -17.97 26.07 -4.36
CA ILE A 667 -18.96 25.39 -3.51
C ILE A 667 -19.62 26.46 -2.65
N VAL A 668 -20.94 26.44 -2.57
CA VAL A 668 -21.75 27.36 -1.77
C VAL A 668 -22.59 26.61 -0.77
N GLU A 669 -22.94 27.27 0.33
CA GLU A 669 -23.84 26.72 1.34
C GLU A 669 -25.29 27.05 0.98
N ALA A 670 -26.15 26.03 1.01
CA ALA A 670 -27.59 26.17 0.93
C ALA A 670 -28.21 25.83 2.30
N VAL A 671 -29.27 26.54 2.68
CA VAL A 671 -29.93 26.32 3.95
C VAL A 671 -31.06 25.32 3.81
N LEU A 672 -31.01 24.28 4.62
CA LEU A 672 -32.08 23.33 4.82
C LEU A 672 -33.05 23.90 5.86
N THR A 673 -34.30 24.12 5.45
CA THR A 673 -35.37 24.61 6.34
C THR A 673 -36.55 23.66 6.31
N ASP A 674 -37.11 23.37 7.49
CA ASP A 674 -38.29 22.51 7.59
C ASP A 674 -39.57 23.32 7.34
N ALA A 675 -40.44 22.85 6.44
CA ALA A 675 -41.73 23.48 6.20
C ALA A 675 -42.71 23.34 7.37
N SER A 676 -42.42 22.44 8.32
CA SER A 676 -43.16 22.34 9.58
C SER A 676 -42.97 23.58 10.48
N VAL A 677 -41.91 24.39 10.25
CA VAL A 677 -41.58 25.58 11.06
C VAL A 677 -41.38 26.87 10.26
N ALA A 678 -41.36 26.82 8.93
CA ALA A 678 -41.13 27.97 8.05
C ALA A 678 -42.09 28.03 6.86
N GLU A 679 -42.31 29.24 6.32
CA GLU A 679 -43.12 29.46 5.11
C GLU A 679 -42.42 28.87 3.88
N MET A 680 -43.21 28.27 2.99
CA MET A 680 -42.73 27.69 1.73
C MET A 680 -42.30 28.78 0.75
N PRO A 681 -41.03 28.80 0.30
CA PRO A 681 -40.58 29.71 -0.74
C PRO A 681 -41.10 29.28 -2.10
N GLU A 682 -41.06 30.22 -3.03
CA GLU A 682 -41.40 29.94 -4.42
C GLU A 682 -40.35 29.02 -5.05
N PRO A 683 -40.70 28.19 -6.07
CA PRO A 683 -39.76 27.27 -6.72
C PRO A 683 -38.47 27.95 -7.23
N LYS A 684 -38.55 29.22 -7.63
CA LYS A 684 -37.41 30.02 -8.10
C LYS A 684 -36.34 30.28 -7.03
N ASP A 685 -36.72 30.22 -5.76
CA ASP A 685 -35.86 30.51 -4.61
C ASP A 685 -35.21 29.21 -4.06
N LEU A 686 -35.64 28.05 -4.57
CA LEU A 686 -35.09 26.74 -4.23
C LEU A 686 -33.73 26.49 -4.91
N ALA A 687 -32.89 25.68 -4.27
CA ALA A 687 -31.62 25.24 -4.83
C ALA A 687 -31.83 24.45 -6.14
N PRO A 688 -31.01 24.68 -7.19
CA PRO A 688 -31.13 23.94 -8.45
C PRO A 688 -30.95 22.43 -8.27
N HIS A 689 -31.76 21.64 -8.99
CA HIS A 689 -31.78 20.18 -8.87
C HIS A 689 -30.43 19.56 -9.26
N ASP A 690 -29.90 19.93 -10.42
CA ASP A 690 -28.66 19.38 -10.95
C ASP A 690 -27.45 19.68 -10.05
N THR A 691 -27.38 20.86 -9.44
CA THR A 691 -26.28 21.22 -8.53
C THR A 691 -26.34 20.44 -7.22
N PHE A 692 -27.54 20.19 -6.72
CA PHE A 692 -27.76 19.37 -5.53
C PHE A 692 -27.43 17.90 -5.79
N MET A 693 -27.93 17.31 -6.88
CA MET A 693 -27.66 15.91 -7.24
C MET A 693 -26.18 15.69 -7.57
N GLY A 694 -25.55 16.62 -8.28
CA GLY A 694 -24.10 16.61 -8.53
C GLY A 694 -23.29 16.65 -7.23
N ALA A 695 -23.72 17.46 -6.25
CA ALA A 695 -23.07 17.50 -4.93
C ALA A 695 -23.23 16.17 -4.17
N LEU A 696 -24.41 15.55 -4.17
CA LEU A 696 -24.62 14.24 -3.55
C LEU A 696 -23.83 13.11 -4.23
N ALA A 697 -23.49 13.27 -5.51
CA ALA A 697 -22.68 12.32 -6.26
C ALA A 697 -21.16 12.47 -6.00
N ILE A 698 -20.71 13.55 -5.36
CA ILE A 698 -19.28 13.78 -5.06
C ILE A 698 -18.99 13.28 -3.63
N PRO A 699 -18.09 12.30 -3.41
CA PRO A 699 -17.97 11.60 -2.12
C PRO A 699 -17.86 12.51 -0.88
N VAL A 700 -16.94 13.48 -0.90
CA VAL A 700 -16.72 14.37 0.26
C VAL A 700 -17.89 15.33 0.51
N LEU A 701 -18.62 15.71 -0.54
CA LEU A 701 -19.83 16.51 -0.39
C LEU A 701 -21.00 15.63 0.06
N SER A 702 -21.10 14.40 -0.46
CA SER A 702 -22.10 13.40 -0.10
C SER A 702 -22.07 13.08 1.39
N ASP A 703 -20.89 12.75 1.93
CA ASP A 703 -20.72 12.42 3.35
C ASP A 703 -21.14 13.57 4.27
N ALA A 704 -20.83 14.81 3.88
CA ALA A 704 -21.22 15.99 4.63
C ALA A 704 -22.72 16.28 4.50
N ASN A 705 -23.25 16.20 3.28
CA ASN A 705 -24.63 16.57 2.97
C ASN A 705 -25.62 15.56 3.50
N ILE A 706 -25.42 14.25 3.28
CA ILE A 706 -26.34 13.20 3.73
C ILE A 706 -26.57 13.35 5.23
N LYS A 707 -25.51 13.46 6.04
CA LYS A 707 -25.62 13.66 7.49
C LYS A 707 -26.41 14.91 7.88
N ALA A 708 -26.33 15.97 7.06
CA ALA A 708 -27.02 17.23 7.31
C ALA A 708 -28.50 17.22 6.90
N LEU A 709 -28.99 16.24 6.12
CA LEU A 709 -30.35 16.23 5.57
C LEU A 709 -31.47 16.10 6.59
N TRP A 710 -31.19 15.60 7.80
CA TRP A 710 -32.19 15.42 8.84
C TRP A 710 -32.16 16.59 9.83
N ASN A 711 -33.34 17.09 10.18
CA ASN A 711 -33.53 18.05 11.28
C ASN A 711 -34.35 17.38 12.40
N HIS A 712 -34.48 18.07 13.53
CA HIS A 712 -35.27 17.61 14.68
C HIS A 712 -36.53 18.47 14.92
N SER A 713 -37.15 18.94 13.84
CA SER A 713 -38.29 19.84 13.91
C SER A 713 -39.60 19.11 14.29
N LEU A 714 -39.77 17.85 13.90
CA LEU A 714 -40.98 17.07 14.14
C LEU A 714 -41.14 16.71 15.62
N SER A 715 -40.05 16.30 16.27
CA SER A 715 -39.98 16.03 17.71
C SER A 715 -40.17 17.29 18.58
N ALA A 716 -40.03 18.48 17.99
CA ALA A 716 -40.31 19.74 18.66
C ALA A 716 -41.79 20.17 18.54
N MET A 717 -42.61 19.48 17.73
CA MET A 717 -44.03 19.79 17.58
C MET A 717 -44.83 19.20 18.74
N GLU A 718 -45.60 20.03 19.46
CA GLU A 718 -46.46 19.57 20.56
C GLU A 718 -47.50 18.51 20.13
N ALA A 719 -47.78 18.41 18.82
CA ALA A 719 -48.77 17.50 18.26
C ALA A 719 -48.27 16.07 18.03
N LEU A 720 -46.95 15.85 18.06
CA LEU A 720 -46.33 14.57 17.76
C LEU A 720 -45.63 14.04 19.01
N ASP A 721 -45.66 12.73 19.22
CA ASP A 721 -44.87 12.09 20.27
C ASP A 721 -43.41 11.96 19.78
N PRO A 722 -42.42 12.60 20.44
CA PRO A 722 -41.01 12.51 20.05
C PRO A 722 -40.45 11.08 20.08
N ASP A 723 -41.10 10.20 20.84
CA ASP A 723 -40.72 8.81 21.01
C ASP A 723 -41.41 7.84 20.04
N ASP A 724 -42.34 8.33 19.20
CA ASP A 724 -42.94 7.54 18.13
C ASP A 724 -41.88 7.11 17.11
N GLU A 725 -41.86 5.82 16.77
CA GLU A 725 -40.88 5.24 15.86
C GLU A 725 -40.95 5.86 14.46
N THR A 726 -42.13 6.28 14.04
CA THR A 726 -42.39 7.03 12.79
C THR A 726 -41.65 8.36 12.79
N VAL A 727 -41.74 9.11 13.90
CA VAL A 727 -41.04 10.40 14.08
C VAL A 727 -39.53 10.17 14.15
N LYS A 728 -39.10 9.10 14.84
CA LYS A 728 -37.68 8.71 14.92
C LYS A 728 -37.10 8.36 13.55
N ILE A 729 -37.80 7.61 12.70
CA ILE A 729 -37.36 7.31 11.32
C ILE A 729 -37.31 8.60 10.48
N ALA A 730 -38.33 9.47 10.59
CA ALA A 730 -38.39 10.74 9.85
C ALA A 730 -37.29 11.74 10.24
N GLU A 731 -36.68 11.58 11.40
CA GLU A 731 -35.57 12.41 11.91
C GLU A 731 -34.23 11.65 11.97
N ASN A 732 -34.17 10.43 11.42
CA ASN A 732 -32.99 9.55 11.45
C ASN A 732 -32.42 9.31 12.86
N ARG A 733 -33.32 9.07 13.82
CA ARG A 733 -33.05 8.74 15.24
C ARG A 733 -33.53 7.34 15.64
N SER A 734 -34.06 6.57 14.71
CA SER A 734 -34.59 5.22 14.97
C SER A 734 -33.49 4.26 15.42
N GLU A 735 -33.79 3.41 16.40
CA GLU A 735 -32.88 2.34 16.84
C GLU A 735 -32.69 1.26 15.76
N THR A 736 -33.62 1.16 14.80
CA THR A 736 -33.46 0.28 13.63
C THR A 736 -32.35 0.75 12.69
N GLY A 737 -31.93 2.03 12.82
CA GLY A 737 -30.95 2.67 11.97
C GLY A 737 -31.48 3.07 10.59
N ILE A 738 -32.79 3.04 10.38
CA ILE A 738 -33.45 3.50 9.17
C ILE A 738 -33.81 4.98 9.31
N GLY A 739 -33.45 5.77 8.29
CA GLY A 739 -33.81 7.18 8.18
C GLY A 739 -34.47 7.46 6.84
N LEU A 740 -35.53 8.27 6.84
CA LEU A 740 -36.24 8.69 5.63
C LEU A 740 -36.52 10.19 5.67
N THR A 741 -36.25 10.89 4.57
CA THR A 741 -36.60 12.31 4.41
C THR A 741 -36.95 12.65 2.97
N THR A 742 -37.61 13.78 2.78
CA THR A 742 -38.04 14.31 1.48
C THR A 742 -37.57 15.76 1.34
N LEU A 743 -37.08 16.12 0.16
CA LEU A 743 -36.49 17.41 -0.14
C LEU A 743 -37.09 17.99 -1.43
N LEU A 744 -37.21 19.32 -1.50
CA LEU A 744 -37.59 20.03 -2.72
C LEU A 744 -36.42 20.82 -3.29
N THR A 745 -36.20 20.66 -4.60
CA THR A 745 -35.24 21.41 -5.41
C THR A 745 -35.92 22.04 -6.62
N ASN A 746 -35.22 22.91 -7.35
CA ASN A 746 -35.74 23.56 -8.56
C ASN A 746 -35.20 22.91 -9.83
N ASP A 747 -36.05 22.42 -10.73
CA ASP A 747 -35.70 22.20 -12.14
C ASP A 747 -36.55 23.11 -13.02
N LYS A 748 -35.91 23.98 -13.79
CA LYS A 748 -36.55 24.88 -14.80
C LYS A 748 -37.75 25.70 -14.28
N GLY A 749 -37.74 26.09 -13.00
CA GLY A 749 -38.80 26.88 -12.38
C GLY A 749 -39.93 26.05 -11.76
N GLU A 750 -39.80 24.72 -11.77
CA GLU A 750 -40.72 23.78 -11.12
C GLU A 750 -40.04 23.10 -9.93
N ALA A 751 -40.83 22.77 -8.91
CA ALA A 751 -40.33 22.07 -7.73
C ALA A 751 -40.20 20.56 -8.01
N VAL A 752 -39.00 20.03 -7.81
CA VAL A 752 -38.66 18.60 -7.96
C VAL A 752 -38.50 17.97 -6.58
N VAL A 753 -39.20 16.85 -6.37
CA VAL A 753 -39.18 16.08 -5.13
C VAL A 753 -38.09 15.02 -5.18
N THR A 754 -37.22 15.00 -4.16
CA THR A 754 -36.17 13.99 -3.96
C THR A 754 -36.38 13.30 -2.61
N HIS A 755 -36.54 11.97 -2.62
CA HIS A 755 -36.59 11.17 -1.41
C HIS A 755 -35.23 10.55 -1.11
N VAL A 756 -34.81 10.59 0.15
CA VAL A 756 -33.55 10.01 0.62
C VAL A 756 -33.83 9.03 1.74
N LEU A 757 -33.42 7.78 1.53
CA LEU A 757 -33.51 6.71 2.52
C LEU A 757 -32.10 6.27 2.91
N THR A 758 -31.90 6.01 4.20
CA THR A 758 -30.66 5.45 4.73
C THR A 758 -30.94 4.23 5.59
N ASP A 759 -30.04 3.26 5.50
CA ASP A 759 -29.95 2.09 6.38
C ASP A 759 -28.54 2.05 6.93
N ALA A 760 -28.36 2.60 8.14
CA ALA A 760 -27.06 2.72 8.78
C ALA A 760 -26.39 1.36 9.06
N PRO A 761 -27.09 0.33 9.58
CA PRO A 761 -26.53 -1.00 9.77
C PRO A 761 -25.98 -1.64 8.49
N ASN A 762 -26.68 -1.46 7.36
CA ASN A 762 -26.24 -2.01 6.07
C ASN A 762 -25.40 -1.03 5.23
N LYS A 763 -25.07 0.15 5.76
CA LYS A 763 -24.35 1.24 5.08
C LYS A 763 -24.93 1.56 3.69
N ARG A 764 -26.27 1.55 3.57
CA ARG A 764 -26.96 1.71 2.29
C ARG A 764 -27.70 3.04 2.23
N THR A 765 -27.54 3.77 1.13
CA THR A 765 -28.30 4.99 0.85
C THR A 765 -29.05 4.82 -0.47
N VAL A 766 -30.33 5.18 -0.48
CA VAL A 766 -31.18 5.16 -1.66
C VAL A 766 -31.69 6.57 -1.91
N ILE A 767 -31.54 7.05 -3.15
CA ILE A 767 -32.03 8.35 -3.60
C ILE A 767 -33.03 8.11 -4.72
N ILE A 768 -34.22 8.68 -4.57
CA ILE A 768 -35.32 8.56 -5.54
C ILE A 768 -35.66 9.98 -6.02
N SER A 769 -35.47 10.26 -7.31
CA SER A 769 -35.65 11.60 -7.88
C SER A 769 -36.01 11.57 -9.37
N GLU A 770 -36.21 12.74 -9.97
CA GLU A 770 -36.35 12.95 -11.42
C GLU A 770 -35.04 12.70 -12.19
N ASP A 771 -35.13 12.41 -13.49
CA ASP A 771 -33.96 12.11 -14.35
C ASP A 771 -32.77 13.07 -14.15
N VAL A 772 -31.59 12.49 -13.94
CA VAL A 772 -30.30 13.18 -13.83
C VAL A 772 -29.34 12.62 -14.87
N ASP A 773 -28.33 13.40 -15.22
CA ASP A 773 -27.33 12.98 -16.20
C ASP A 773 -26.73 11.61 -15.90
N LYS A 774 -26.54 10.80 -16.94
CA LYS A 774 -25.94 9.46 -16.85
C LYS A 774 -24.59 9.46 -16.10
N LYS A 775 -23.81 10.54 -16.24
CA LYS A 775 -22.55 10.73 -15.51
C LYS A 775 -22.77 10.78 -13.99
N VAL A 776 -23.79 11.50 -13.52
CA VAL A 776 -24.16 11.60 -12.11
C VAL A 776 -24.71 10.26 -11.61
N GLN A 777 -25.52 9.55 -12.42
CA GLN A 777 -25.98 8.20 -12.10
C GLN A 777 -24.81 7.21 -11.93
N ASP A 778 -23.83 7.25 -12.84
CA ASP A 778 -22.62 6.43 -12.78
C ASP A 778 -21.79 6.76 -11.52
N MET A 779 -21.74 8.03 -11.10
CA MET A 779 -21.07 8.45 -9.87
C MET A 779 -21.80 7.96 -8.61
N PHE A 780 -23.13 8.01 -8.56
CA PHE A 780 -23.90 7.42 -7.47
C PHE A 780 -23.62 5.93 -7.29
N ALA A 781 -23.64 5.17 -8.39
CA ALA A 781 -23.36 3.73 -8.36
C ALA A 781 -21.96 3.42 -7.81
N ARG A 782 -20.95 4.21 -8.15
CA ARG A 782 -19.57 4.05 -7.65
C ARG A 782 -19.44 4.38 -6.16
N ASN A 783 -20.25 5.30 -5.66
CA ASN A 783 -20.27 5.69 -4.25
C ASN A 783 -21.17 4.80 -3.39
N GLY A 784 -21.70 3.71 -3.93
CA GLY A 784 -22.61 2.82 -3.21
C GLY A 784 -23.98 3.45 -2.92
N ILE A 785 -24.34 4.51 -3.64
CA ILE A 785 -25.66 5.13 -3.57
C ILE A 785 -26.55 4.50 -4.65
N THR A 786 -27.69 3.98 -4.23
CA THR A 786 -28.68 3.43 -5.16
C THR A 786 -29.56 4.57 -5.65
N TYR A 787 -29.40 4.95 -6.91
CA TYR A 787 -30.23 5.98 -7.54
C TYR A 787 -31.40 5.37 -8.32
N ILE A 788 -32.60 5.89 -8.12
CA ILE A 788 -33.81 5.48 -8.83
C ILE A 788 -34.45 6.71 -9.47
N ASP A 789 -34.46 6.74 -10.81
CA ASP A 789 -35.25 7.68 -11.58
C ASP A 789 -36.75 7.34 -11.47
N ARG A 790 -37.54 8.29 -11.02
CA ARG A 790 -38.99 8.17 -10.86
C ARG A 790 -39.72 7.99 -12.18
N LYS A 791 -39.16 8.48 -13.29
CA LYS A 791 -39.72 8.32 -14.63
C LYS A 791 -39.41 6.96 -15.26
N ASP A 792 -38.58 6.12 -14.62
CA ASP A 792 -38.31 4.77 -15.10
C ASP A 792 -39.60 3.92 -15.03
N PRO A 793 -40.02 3.26 -16.13
CA PRO A 793 -41.17 2.34 -16.11
C PRO A 793 -41.09 1.21 -15.06
N LYS A 794 -39.90 0.92 -14.54
CA LYS A 794 -39.64 -0.07 -13.48
C LYS A 794 -39.33 0.57 -12.11
N ALA A 795 -39.56 1.86 -11.93
CA ALA A 795 -39.24 2.57 -10.70
C ALA A 795 -39.93 1.93 -9.48
N ALA A 796 -41.23 1.64 -9.57
CA ALA A 796 -41.99 1.01 -8.50
C ALA A 796 -41.40 -0.35 -8.06
N ASP A 797 -41.04 -1.21 -9.02
CA ASP A 797 -40.41 -2.50 -8.74
C ASP A 797 -39.04 -2.35 -8.08
N LYS A 798 -38.25 -1.36 -8.50
CA LYS A 798 -36.94 -1.07 -7.92
C LYS A 798 -37.08 -0.57 -6.49
N ILE A 799 -38.00 0.35 -6.24
CA ILE A 799 -38.28 0.92 -4.92
C ILE A 799 -38.74 -0.19 -3.96
N ASN A 800 -39.69 -1.03 -4.37
CA ASN A 800 -40.18 -2.14 -3.56
C ASN A 800 -39.06 -3.10 -3.13
N LYS A 801 -38.12 -3.41 -4.03
CA LYS A 801 -36.96 -4.25 -3.72
C LYS A 801 -36.03 -3.62 -2.70
N GLU A 802 -35.79 -2.31 -2.78
CA GLU A 802 -34.95 -1.60 -1.82
C GLU A 802 -35.59 -1.55 -0.43
N ILE A 803 -36.90 -1.31 -0.36
CA ILE A 803 -37.66 -1.30 0.91
C ILE A 803 -37.68 -2.71 1.53
N GLU A 804 -37.97 -3.74 0.73
CA GLU A 804 -37.94 -5.13 1.18
C GLU A 804 -36.55 -5.47 1.74
N PHE A 805 -35.47 -5.07 1.05
CA PHE A 805 -34.11 -5.27 1.52
C PHE A 805 -33.85 -4.61 2.88
N MET A 806 -34.28 -3.35 3.08
CA MET A 806 -34.05 -2.60 4.32
C MET A 806 -34.87 -3.14 5.51
N THR A 807 -36.02 -3.76 5.24
CA THR A 807 -37.00 -4.17 6.27
C THR A 807 -36.93 -5.66 6.63
N VAL A 808 -36.61 -6.55 5.68
CA VAL A 808 -36.71 -8.01 5.86
C VAL A 808 -35.83 -8.58 6.99
N SER A 809 -34.72 -7.91 7.29
CA SER A 809 -33.77 -8.33 8.33
C SER A 809 -34.12 -7.81 9.74
N ARG A 810 -35.21 -7.06 9.89
CA ARG A 810 -35.60 -6.44 11.17
C ARG A 810 -36.49 -7.38 12.00
N PRO A 811 -36.48 -7.27 13.35
CA PRO A 811 -37.29 -8.13 14.20
C PRO A 811 -38.80 -8.12 13.88
N ASN A 812 -39.33 -6.97 13.44
CA ASN A 812 -40.72 -6.80 13.01
C ASN A 812 -40.80 -6.07 11.65
N PRO A 813 -40.56 -6.76 10.51
CA PRO A 813 -40.46 -6.11 9.20
C PRO A 813 -41.71 -5.31 8.79
N GLN A 814 -42.89 -5.82 9.13
CA GLN A 814 -44.17 -5.19 8.81
C GLN A 814 -44.38 -3.87 9.57
N GLU A 815 -44.07 -3.87 10.86
CA GLU A 815 -44.17 -2.69 11.73
C GLU A 815 -43.19 -1.61 11.27
N VAL A 816 -41.94 -2.00 10.95
CA VAL A 816 -40.95 -1.07 10.39
C VAL A 816 -41.43 -0.49 9.04
N MET A 817 -42.05 -1.30 8.19
CA MET A 817 -42.61 -0.84 6.92
C MET A 817 -43.76 0.17 7.14
N GLU A 818 -44.64 -0.08 8.10
CA GLU A 818 -45.71 0.85 8.49
C GLU A 818 -45.16 2.17 9.06
N CYS A 819 -44.12 2.10 9.91
CA CYS A 819 -43.44 3.29 10.41
C CYS A 819 -42.68 4.06 9.31
N MET A 820 -42.08 3.37 8.33
CA MET A 820 -41.48 4.02 7.15
C MET A 820 -42.54 4.73 6.30
N GLN A 821 -43.71 4.13 6.12
CA GLN A 821 -44.85 4.76 5.45
C GLN A 821 -45.33 6.00 6.20
N GLY A 822 -45.52 5.90 7.51
CA GLY A 822 -45.87 7.06 8.33
C GLY A 822 -44.80 8.14 8.30
N ALA A 823 -43.50 7.77 8.28
CA ALA A 823 -42.40 8.73 8.23
C ALA A 823 -42.39 9.47 6.89
N LEU A 824 -42.70 8.78 5.79
CA LEU A 824 -42.92 9.42 4.50
C LEU A 824 -44.10 10.37 4.59
N MET A 825 -45.26 9.97 5.13
CA MET A 825 -46.42 10.85 5.27
C MET A 825 -46.17 12.09 6.14
N LEU A 826 -45.29 12.00 7.15
CA LEU A 826 -44.87 13.15 7.95
C LEU A 826 -43.95 14.11 7.17
N ARG A 827 -43.22 13.61 6.18
CA ARG A 827 -42.23 14.36 5.38
C ARG A 827 -42.74 14.76 3.98
N ASP A 828 -43.76 14.09 3.49
CA ASP A 828 -44.40 14.24 2.18
C ASP A 828 -45.90 14.43 2.46
N ALA A 829 -46.36 15.69 2.51
CA ALA A 829 -47.68 16.05 3.04
C ALA A 829 -48.84 15.75 2.07
N SER A 830 -48.80 14.62 1.36
CA SER A 830 -49.92 14.09 0.58
C SER A 830 -50.52 12.86 1.29
N ALA A 831 -51.86 12.83 1.34
CA ALA A 831 -52.63 12.02 2.26
C ALA A 831 -52.55 10.50 2.01
N GLY A 832 -52.36 9.71 3.08
CA GLY A 832 -53.01 8.41 3.29
C GLY A 832 -52.66 7.20 2.40
N ASP A 833 -51.73 7.31 1.45
CA ASP A 833 -51.43 6.23 0.49
C ASP A 833 -50.23 5.35 0.92
N THR A 834 -50.19 4.10 0.43
CA THR A 834 -49.04 3.19 0.64
C THR A 834 -47.78 3.74 -0.05
N LEU A 835 -46.56 3.41 0.42
CA LEU A 835 -45.32 4.02 -0.10
C LEU A 835 -45.17 3.90 -1.64
N GLY A 836 -45.67 2.80 -2.23
CA GLY A 836 -45.68 2.59 -3.68
C GLY A 836 -46.73 3.42 -4.42
N GLU A 837 -47.85 3.73 -3.78
CA GLU A 837 -48.94 4.55 -4.33
C GLU A 837 -48.67 6.05 -4.14
N ALA A 838 -48.13 6.49 -3.00
CA ALA A 838 -47.74 7.88 -2.76
C ALA A 838 -46.64 8.36 -3.73
N LEU A 839 -45.66 7.50 -4.02
CA LEU A 839 -44.59 7.77 -5.01
C LEU A 839 -45.10 7.77 -6.46
N ALA A 840 -46.20 7.04 -6.72
CA ALA A 840 -46.87 6.98 -8.02
C ALA A 840 -47.95 8.05 -8.21
N ALA A 841 -48.60 8.53 -7.15
CA ALA A 841 -49.65 9.56 -7.17
C ALA A 841 -49.07 10.98 -7.16
N SER A 842 -47.89 11.19 -6.56
CA SER A 842 -47.12 12.43 -6.69
C SER A 842 -46.56 12.68 -8.10
N SER A 843 -46.90 11.83 -9.08
CA SER A 843 -46.73 12.12 -10.52
C SER A 843 -47.83 13.03 -11.09
N ALA A 844 -48.79 13.49 -10.29
CA ALA A 844 -49.85 14.41 -10.70
C ALA A 844 -50.20 15.40 -9.57
N GLU A 845 -49.88 16.68 -9.79
CA GLU A 845 -50.39 17.88 -9.08
C GLU A 845 -50.89 17.69 -7.63
N THR A 846 -50.01 17.84 -6.62
CA THR A 846 -50.24 18.66 -5.41
C THR A 846 -48.99 18.70 -4.54
N VAL A 847 -48.50 19.91 -4.23
CA VAL A 847 -47.24 20.18 -3.51
C VAL A 847 -47.57 20.71 -2.12
N HIS A 848 -47.06 20.08 -1.05
CA HIS A 848 -46.82 20.69 0.28
C HIS A 848 -45.71 19.95 1.04
N ASN A 849 -44.82 20.61 1.81
CA ASN A 849 -43.39 20.85 1.46
C ASN A 849 -42.44 20.31 2.54
N PRO A 850 -41.14 20.11 2.26
CA PRO A 850 -40.02 20.87 2.89
C PRO A 850 -38.94 21.38 1.91
N ILE A 851 -38.08 22.33 2.35
CA ILE A 851 -37.53 23.45 1.54
C ILE A 851 -36.00 23.56 1.58
N PHE A 852 -35.36 23.89 0.44
CA PHE A 852 -34.02 24.50 0.37
C PHE A 852 -34.11 26.01 0.08
N VAL A 853 -33.51 26.87 0.91
CA VAL A 853 -33.44 28.31 0.63
C VAL A 853 -31.99 28.69 0.31
N SER A 854 -31.78 29.38 -0.82
CA SER A 854 -30.50 30.03 -1.13
C SER A 854 -30.40 31.38 -0.41
N HIS A 855 -29.31 31.63 0.31
CA HIS A 855 -29.14 32.87 1.08
C HIS A 855 -28.81 34.07 0.18
N VAL A 856 -29.78 34.97 -0.01
CA VAL A 856 -29.57 36.42 -0.21
C VAL A 856 -30.56 37.18 0.71
N GLU A 857 -30.03 38.09 1.51
CA GLU A 857 -30.62 38.75 2.70
C GLU A 857 -32.09 39.23 2.63
N ARG A 858 -32.91 38.98 3.70
CA ARG A 858 -33.71 39.95 4.53
C ARG A 858 -34.87 39.36 5.40
N PRO A 859 -35.47 40.12 6.37
CA PRO A 859 -35.84 39.69 7.75
C PRO A 859 -37.34 39.29 7.95
N PRO A 860 -37.76 38.88 9.19
CA PRO A 860 -38.94 38.01 9.42
C PRO A 860 -40.23 38.78 9.76
N VAL A 861 -41.41 38.12 9.72
CA VAL A 861 -42.36 37.81 10.83
C VAL A 861 -43.70 37.27 10.24
N ILE A 862 -44.32 36.21 10.81
CA ILE A 862 -45.72 36.08 11.39
C ILE A 862 -46.31 34.73 10.88
N ALA A 863 -47.12 33.89 11.55
CA ALA A 863 -47.50 33.66 12.94
C ALA A 863 -48.03 32.21 13.08
N LYS A 864 -47.84 31.63 14.27
CA LYS A 864 -48.43 30.37 14.76
C LYS A 864 -49.94 30.54 14.94
N GLU A 865 -50.76 29.79 14.22
CA GLU A 865 -52.04 29.32 14.73
C GLU A 865 -52.64 28.27 13.78
N MET A 866 -52.81 27.06 14.34
CA MET A 866 -53.68 25.96 13.93
C MET A 866 -52.89 24.65 13.85
N LEU A 867 -53.09 23.79 14.85
CA LEU A 867 -53.40 22.36 14.71
C LEU A 867 -53.42 21.73 16.11
N THR A 868 -54.63 21.58 16.68
CA THR A 868 -54.89 20.81 17.91
C THR A 868 -54.85 19.30 17.60
N PRO A 869 -54.16 18.47 18.39
CA PRO A 869 -54.14 17.03 18.21
C PRO A 869 -55.26 16.34 19.01
N THR A 870 -55.89 15.33 18.42
CA THR A 870 -56.84 14.46 19.12
C THR A 870 -56.19 13.17 19.62
N ARG A 871 -56.41 12.94 20.92
CA ARG A 871 -56.53 11.67 21.67
C ARG A 871 -55.26 10.92 22.12
N LYS A 872 -55.12 10.99 23.46
CA LYS A 872 -54.42 10.11 24.40
C LYS A 872 -54.77 8.62 24.23
N ALA A 873 -53.76 7.76 24.46
CA ALA A 873 -53.96 6.43 24.99
C ALA A 873 -53.21 6.30 26.34
N GLU A 874 -53.96 6.00 27.39
CA GLU A 874 -53.48 5.75 28.74
C GLU A 874 -52.77 4.39 28.82
N LYS A 875 -51.64 4.32 29.55
CA LYS A 875 -51.21 3.07 30.19
C LYS A 875 -51.10 3.28 31.70
N ALA A 876 -51.96 2.54 32.40
CA ALA A 876 -52.01 2.43 33.84
C ALA A 876 -50.70 1.82 34.38
N ALA A 877 -50.18 2.45 35.43
CA ALA A 877 -49.20 1.87 36.32
C ALA A 877 -49.91 0.90 37.28
N GLU A 878 -49.34 -0.29 37.49
CA GLU A 878 -49.46 -0.96 38.78
C GLU A 878 -48.19 -1.75 39.11
N THR A 879 -47.74 -1.47 40.33
CA THR A 879 -46.52 -1.85 41.02
C THR A 879 -46.58 -3.26 41.61
N ASN A 880 -45.44 -3.95 41.72
CA ASN A 880 -45.07 -4.68 42.94
C ASN A 880 -43.56 -4.99 43.01
N ALA A 881 -43.04 -4.95 44.23
CA ALA A 881 -41.63 -4.75 44.58
C ALA A 881 -40.82 -6.03 44.93
N SER A 882 -39.54 -6.04 44.51
CA SER A 882 -38.26 -6.48 45.15
C SER A 882 -38.08 -7.90 45.80
N PRO A 883 -36.85 -8.42 46.07
CA PRO A 883 -35.47 -7.93 45.82
C PRO A 883 -34.42 -8.94 45.25
N SER A 884 -33.29 -8.39 44.77
CA SER A 884 -31.89 -8.89 44.80
C SER A 884 -31.48 -10.24 44.16
N ALA A 885 -30.68 -10.17 43.10
CA ALA A 885 -29.43 -10.93 42.97
C ALA A 885 -28.48 -10.21 41.98
N SER A 886 -27.26 -9.96 42.45
CA SER A 886 -26.16 -9.26 41.82
C SER A 886 -25.52 -10.04 40.66
N VAL A 887 -25.36 -9.42 39.49
CA VAL A 887 -24.22 -9.65 38.58
C VAL A 887 -23.91 -8.34 37.86
N SER A 888 -22.70 -7.83 38.05
CA SER A 888 -22.16 -6.62 37.44
C SER A 888 -21.81 -6.86 35.97
N PHE A 889 -22.40 -6.07 35.06
CA PHE A 889 -21.86 -5.85 33.72
C PHE A 889 -21.30 -4.43 33.65
N ALA A 890 -19.98 -4.34 33.51
CA ALA A 890 -19.27 -3.11 33.23
C ALA A 890 -19.60 -2.62 31.82
N LYS A 891 -19.71 -1.30 31.68
CA LYS A 891 -19.94 -0.56 30.44
C LYS A 891 -18.80 -0.77 29.43
N PRO A 892 -19.07 -0.81 28.12
CA PRO A 892 -18.04 -0.68 27.09
C PRO A 892 -17.90 0.79 26.67
N ARG A 893 -16.67 1.33 26.72
CA ARG A 893 -16.10 2.34 25.79
C ARG A 893 -14.81 2.94 26.36
N GLU A 894 -13.70 2.68 25.68
CA GLU A 894 -12.66 3.64 25.25
C GLU A 894 -11.42 2.84 24.80
N VAL A 895 -11.34 2.52 23.51
CA VAL A 895 -10.09 2.11 22.86
C VAL A 895 -10.05 2.77 21.48
N MET A 896 -8.87 3.25 21.09
CA MET A 896 -8.49 3.91 19.83
C MET A 896 -8.77 5.43 19.69
N SER A 897 -8.01 6.25 20.43
CA SER A 897 -7.57 7.56 19.91
C SER A 897 -6.09 7.77 20.24
N TYR A 898 -5.18 7.17 19.46
CA TYR A 898 -3.74 7.25 19.76
C TYR A 898 -2.93 7.70 18.54
N ALA A 899 -3.11 8.98 18.19
CA ALA A 899 -2.16 9.74 17.39
C ALA A 899 -1.81 11.12 18.00
N ALA A 900 -2.38 11.48 19.17
CA ALA A 900 -2.23 12.82 19.75
C ALA A 900 -1.41 12.90 21.05
N THR A 901 -1.01 11.78 21.68
CA THR A 901 -0.57 11.79 23.09
C THR A 901 0.91 11.52 23.35
N MET A 902 1.80 11.65 22.35
CA MET A 902 3.26 11.58 22.54
C MET A 902 3.92 12.95 22.76
N ARG A 903 3.19 13.93 23.34
CA ARG A 903 3.71 15.28 23.60
C ARG A 903 3.49 15.77 25.03
N ALA A 904 3.52 14.90 26.04
CA ALA A 904 3.70 15.34 27.42
C ALA A 904 4.09 14.19 28.35
N LYS A 905 5.38 14.11 28.71
CA LYS A 905 5.84 13.82 30.08
C LYS A 905 7.36 13.97 30.16
N LYS A 906 7.79 15.23 30.32
CA LYS A 906 9.01 15.54 31.07
C LYS A 906 8.62 15.54 32.54
N THR A 907 9.17 14.63 33.35
CA THR A 907 9.57 14.94 34.73
C THR A 907 10.40 13.83 35.36
N ARG A 908 11.62 14.24 35.75
CA ARG A 908 12.58 13.72 36.74
C ARG A 908 13.18 12.34 36.57
#